data_AF-A0A0U1LKX4-F1
#
_entry.id   AF-A0A0U1LKX4-F1
#
_cell.length_a   1.000
_cell.length_b   1.000
_cell.length_c   1.000
_cell.angle_alpha   90.00
_cell.angle_beta   90.00
_cell.angle_gamma   90.00
#
_symmetry.space_group_name_H-M   'P 1'
#
loop_
_entity.id
_entity.type
_entity.pdbx_description
1 polymer ?
#
loop_
_entity_poly.entity_id
_entity_poly.type
_entity_poly.pdbx_seq_one_letter_code
_entity_poly.pdbx_strand_id
1 'polypeptide(L)'
;MAADHKRYLAENVLNEKRTVTYRLLSRALKIHSNLAKQILYDFHRTENAKRPKSVSATYLIYGVQASEKKATENRISNDEDVPMKSSPYMSSMPQPEETEQPTRVTTFVLAREEDLEGAKASFESIAMIHVYSLQANALQDLNALADVSREIFSSYGHEDALEHGKQWGMIQNEHVKRRKATRPPPPAAAPAAPKPSSSTQEPSPKNDSDQGTTPKPPSQQKSEAKAEKQPAQRKKGDLFSSFAKAKPKAKTETAGAETAKKDASTSGMFDGDDADEGEDGDVFAKSGEEKNTSTRESRKEREARLKQMMEDDDDEEMPDASADSAEEQEAGPEPEPEPEPEPEPEPKAEPEEPKLEVTVSNGRRRGKRKVMKKKTKKDEEGYLVTVEEPVWESFSEDEPAAPPKKKPALSSTGSKGKKAGQGNIIRRISSVLSGALLLTTASPCIAMLSPASTPAALALALLAGHCAAKQPRDDPALLRRACPDYLDYSQVPHAPYSDGPLKLPYQRPAPECRTFTSQSVEKVISDVTSRLVNKDLAQLFTNALPNTLDTTVAWHVNDTTSNKMKRGIHHKRNDPESWQGAQSFIVTGDITAEWLRDSTNQLEPYQPLAKTDEALYQLILGAIHTQAEFVIQSPYCNAFQPPPPSGLGAASSTQKDTVNPTYDPSVVFECKYELDSLAAFLSLGNQFHNATGSTEWLTDRWYKALNTVLDLLDAESQPTFDTDGQFVSNVYTFQRQTTLGTETLTLSGVGNPLNKGTGLIRSAFRPSDDATIFGFFIPPNAMMAVQLGKTADAVEAAGGDTNLINNLRTRANNLRKAVLKHGIVDHPTYGKVYAFEVDGYGSRVFMDDANIPSLLSLPYLEFVEADDPVYQTTRKMILEANGNPYYLSGSAFSGIGGPHVGLTAAWPMSRLIQAQTSNNDTEIIDSINAVVNSSLLGLVHESINVNNVTDYTRPWFSWANSLFAQTILKVAEERPHLIFDSNEPYTVPT
;
A
#
# COMPACT_ATOMS: atom_id res chain seq x y z
N MET A 1 -52.27 15.68 -0.45
CA MET A 1 -52.22 14.21 -0.26
C MET A 1 -52.24 13.44 -1.57
N ALA A 2 -53.41 13.13 -2.18
CA ALA A 2 -53.45 12.24 -3.35
C ALA A 2 -52.89 12.84 -4.66
N ALA A 3 -52.82 14.18 -4.78
CA ALA A 3 -52.33 14.85 -5.99
C ALA A 3 -50.80 15.07 -6.01
N ASP A 4 -50.19 15.35 -4.85
CA ASP A 4 -48.78 15.77 -4.77
C ASP A 4 -47.80 14.68 -5.16
N HIS A 5 -48.02 13.45 -4.70
CA HIS A 5 -47.06 12.36 -4.89
C HIS A 5 -46.89 11.97 -6.37
N LYS A 6 -47.98 11.99 -7.16
CA LYS A 6 -47.90 11.72 -8.61
C LYS A 6 -47.21 12.85 -9.36
N ARG A 7 -47.37 14.10 -8.91
CA ARG A 7 -46.61 15.24 -9.43
C ARG A 7 -45.13 15.13 -9.11
N TYR A 8 -44.77 14.87 -7.85
CA TYR A 8 -43.37 14.72 -7.43
C TYR A 8 -42.64 13.63 -8.21
N LEU A 9 -43.27 12.46 -8.40
CA LEU A 9 -42.68 11.37 -9.20
C LEU A 9 -42.62 11.69 -10.70
N ALA A 10 -43.64 12.34 -11.28
CA ALA A 10 -43.55 12.77 -12.68
C ALA A 10 -42.48 13.86 -12.90
N GLU A 11 -42.26 14.73 -11.92
CA GLU A 11 -41.24 15.78 -11.97
C GLU A 11 -39.82 15.18 -11.85
N ASN A 12 -39.55 14.39 -10.79
CA ASN A 12 -38.23 13.80 -10.56
C ASN A 12 -37.91 12.65 -11.53
N VAL A 13 -38.81 11.67 -11.72
CA VAL A 13 -38.52 10.46 -12.51
C VAL A 13 -38.65 10.70 -14.00
N LEU A 14 -39.67 11.43 -14.48
CA LEU A 14 -39.93 11.57 -15.93
C LEU A 14 -39.31 12.84 -16.55
N ASN A 15 -39.38 13.99 -15.88
CA ASN A 15 -38.81 15.24 -16.41
C ASN A 15 -37.31 15.36 -16.13
N GLU A 16 -36.90 15.15 -14.87
CA GLU A 16 -35.50 15.28 -14.43
C GLU A 16 -34.69 13.98 -14.58
N LYS A 17 -35.34 12.85 -14.89
CA LYS A 17 -34.73 11.52 -15.07
C LYS A 17 -33.96 10.98 -13.86
N ARG A 18 -34.32 11.41 -12.65
CA ARG A 18 -33.68 11.03 -11.39
C ARG A 18 -34.22 9.68 -10.88
N THR A 19 -33.34 8.86 -10.32
CA THR A 19 -33.72 7.62 -9.63
C THR A 19 -34.29 7.94 -8.25
N VAL A 20 -35.54 7.52 -7.97
CA VAL A 20 -36.22 7.81 -6.70
C VAL A 20 -36.43 6.51 -5.91
N THR A 21 -35.81 6.40 -4.74
CA THR A 21 -36.03 5.28 -3.81
C THR A 21 -37.23 5.53 -2.89
N TYR A 22 -37.80 4.46 -2.32
CA TYR A 22 -38.87 4.61 -1.31
C TYR A 22 -38.40 5.38 -0.06
N ARG A 23 -37.10 5.35 0.23
CA ARG A 23 -36.47 6.08 1.36
C ARG A 23 -36.41 7.58 1.09
N LEU A 24 -36.04 7.99 -0.13
CA LEU A 24 -36.08 9.40 -0.55
C LEU A 24 -37.52 9.92 -0.56
N LEU A 25 -38.44 9.20 -1.21
CA LEU A 25 -39.85 9.57 -1.31
C LEU A 25 -40.52 9.71 0.07
N SER A 26 -40.21 8.80 1.00
CA SER A 26 -40.69 8.81 2.39
C SER A 26 -40.28 10.08 3.15
N ARG A 27 -39.02 10.53 2.99
CA ARG A 27 -38.54 11.79 3.59
C ARG A 27 -39.10 13.02 2.88
N ALA A 28 -39.00 13.07 1.55
CA ALA A 28 -39.41 14.21 0.74
C ALA A 28 -40.90 14.58 0.90
N LEU A 29 -41.78 13.58 1.02
CA LEU A 29 -43.22 13.79 1.24
C LEU A 29 -43.64 13.67 2.72
N LYS A 30 -42.69 13.39 3.63
CA LYS A 30 -42.91 13.11 5.06
C LYS A 30 -44.03 12.07 5.31
N ILE A 31 -43.95 10.95 4.58
CA ILE A 31 -44.88 9.81 4.66
C ILE A 31 -44.18 8.53 5.12
N HIS A 32 -44.95 7.60 5.69
CA HIS A 32 -44.44 6.30 6.15
C HIS A 32 -43.90 5.45 4.98
N SER A 33 -42.77 4.77 5.18
CA SER A 33 -42.08 3.94 4.18
C SER A 33 -43.00 2.98 3.41
N ASN A 34 -43.88 2.25 4.10
CA ASN A 34 -44.85 1.35 3.45
C ASN A 34 -45.79 2.06 2.44
N LEU A 35 -46.22 3.29 2.74
CA LEU A 35 -47.04 4.08 1.83
C LEU A 35 -46.21 4.60 0.64
N ALA A 36 -44.94 4.96 0.87
CA ALA A 36 -44.02 5.30 -0.21
C ALA A 36 -43.80 4.11 -1.18
N LYS A 37 -43.64 2.89 -0.67
CA LYS A 37 -43.53 1.66 -1.48
C LYS A 37 -44.77 1.41 -2.34
N GLN A 38 -45.97 1.57 -1.77
CA GLN A 38 -47.24 1.46 -2.50
C GLN A 38 -47.35 2.53 -3.60
N ILE A 39 -47.02 3.78 -3.29
CA ILE A 39 -47.05 4.90 -4.25
C ILE A 39 -46.10 4.67 -5.44
N LEU A 40 -44.91 4.11 -5.22
CA LEU A 40 -44.00 3.75 -6.32
C LEU A 40 -44.62 2.65 -7.20
N TYR A 41 -45.13 1.57 -6.60
CA TYR A 41 -45.77 0.48 -7.35
C TYR A 41 -46.97 0.96 -8.19
N ASP A 42 -47.84 1.78 -7.60
CA ASP A 42 -48.99 2.36 -8.30
C ASP A 42 -48.56 3.31 -9.42
N PHE A 43 -47.48 4.09 -9.25
CA PHE A 43 -46.96 4.99 -10.28
C PHE A 43 -46.37 4.22 -11.47
N HIS A 44 -45.51 3.23 -11.22
CA HIS A 44 -44.95 2.35 -12.25
C HIS A 44 -46.06 1.68 -13.07
N ARG A 45 -47.02 1.04 -12.39
CA ARG A 45 -48.17 0.41 -13.03
C ARG A 45 -49.03 1.41 -13.82
N THR A 46 -49.24 2.61 -13.30
CA THR A 46 -50.07 3.64 -13.96
C THR A 46 -49.42 4.19 -15.23
N GLU A 47 -48.11 4.46 -15.22
CA GLU A 47 -47.42 5.03 -16.39
C GLU A 47 -47.09 3.94 -17.43
N ASN A 48 -46.66 2.74 -17.02
CA ASN A 48 -46.44 1.63 -17.94
C ASN A 48 -47.73 1.15 -18.64
N ALA A 49 -48.90 1.32 -18.01
CA ALA A 49 -50.20 1.09 -18.66
C ALA A 49 -50.58 2.15 -19.71
N LYS A 50 -50.01 3.37 -19.66
CA LYS A 50 -50.20 4.42 -20.69
C LYS A 50 -49.17 4.32 -21.80
N ARG A 51 -47.93 3.96 -21.46
CA ARG A 51 -46.77 3.83 -22.36
C ARG A 51 -45.90 2.67 -21.87
N PRO A 52 -45.86 1.52 -22.56
CA PRO A 52 -45.06 0.38 -22.11
C PRO A 52 -43.56 0.74 -22.08
N LYS A 53 -42.85 0.26 -21.06
CA LYS A 53 -41.42 0.55 -20.80
C LYS A 53 -41.12 2.06 -20.69
N SER A 54 -42.00 2.82 -20.03
CA SER A 54 -41.79 4.25 -19.75
C SER A 54 -41.17 4.55 -18.38
N VAL A 55 -41.20 3.58 -17.47
CA VAL A 55 -40.54 3.59 -16.17
C VAL A 55 -40.01 2.18 -15.90
N SER A 56 -38.78 2.06 -15.43
CA SER A 56 -38.19 0.81 -14.90
C SER A 56 -38.21 0.84 -13.38
N ALA A 57 -38.47 -0.33 -12.77
CA ALA A 57 -38.36 -0.55 -11.34
C ALA A 57 -37.11 -1.38 -10.96
N THR A 58 -36.67 -1.19 -9.72
CA THR A 58 -35.78 -2.13 -9.03
C THR A 58 -36.54 -2.69 -7.83
N TYR A 59 -36.47 -4.00 -7.61
CA TYR A 59 -37.22 -4.73 -6.58
C TYR A 59 -36.29 -5.25 -5.49
N LEU A 60 -36.73 -5.16 -4.23
CA LEU A 60 -36.08 -5.82 -3.10
C LEU A 60 -36.91 -7.02 -2.66
N ILE A 61 -36.30 -8.20 -2.75
CA ILE A 61 -36.82 -9.52 -2.38
C ILE A 61 -36.23 -9.92 -1.03
N TYR A 62 -37.04 -10.56 -0.18
CA TYR A 62 -36.62 -11.14 1.09
C TYR A 62 -37.32 -12.49 1.31
N GLY A 63 -36.57 -13.51 1.70
CA GLY A 63 -37.08 -14.87 1.88
C GLY A 63 -36.03 -15.85 2.38
N VAL A 64 -36.43 -17.11 2.54
CA VAL A 64 -35.50 -18.25 2.75
C VAL A 64 -34.94 -18.65 1.40
N GLN A 65 -33.62 -18.60 1.25
CA GLN A 65 -32.93 -19.02 0.04
C GLN A 65 -32.98 -20.55 -0.09
N ALA A 66 -33.19 -21.07 -1.29
CA ALA A 66 -33.21 -22.51 -1.51
C ALA A 66 -31.80 -23.07 -1.29
N SER A 67 -31.68 -24.11 -0.45
CA SER A 67 -30.44 -24.86 -0.35
C SER A 67 -30.14 -25.55 -1.67
N GLU A 68 -28.93 -25.35 -2.20
CA GLU A 68 -28.53 -25.97 -3.45
C GLU A 68 -28.54 -27.50 -3.30
N LYS A 69 -29.37 -28.17 -4.08
CA LYS A 69 -29.29 -29.61 -4.24
C LYS A 69 -28.02 -29.92 -5.03
N LYS A 70 -26.94 -30.33 -4.34
CA LYS A 70 -25.75 -30.92 -4.97
C LYS A 70 -26.23 -31.95 -6.01
N ALA A 71 -25.92 -31.71 -7.28
CA ALA A 71 -26.38 -32.55 -8.38
C ALA A 71 -25.63 -33.89 -8.38
N THR A 72 -26.25 -34.91 -7.80
CA THR A 72 -25.69 -36.26 -7.70
C THR A 72 -25.94 -37.07 -8.98
N GLU A 73 -24.99 -37.01 -9.92
CA GLU A 73 -24.74 -38.11 -10.85
C GLU A 73 -23.30 -38.62 -10.68
N ASN A 74 -23.17 -39.90 -10.35
CA ASN A 74 -21.91 -40.48 -9.91
C ASN A 74 -21.00 -40.87 -11.07
N ARG A 75 -19.73 -40.52 -10.99
CA ARG A 75 -18.63 -41.41 -11.41
C ARG A 75 -17.49 -41.36 -10.41
N ILE A 76 -16.90 -42.52 -10.14
CA ILE A 76 -16.06 -42.76 -8.97
C ILE A 76 -14.59 -42.76 -9.37
N SER A 77 -13.81 -41.92 -8.70
CA SER A 77 -12.40 -42.15 -8.40
C SER A 77 -12.21 -41.74 -6.94
N ASN A 78 -11.67 -42.63 -6.11
CA ASN A 78 -11.36 -42.29 -4.72
C ASN A 78 -10.07 -41.46 -4.70
N ASP A 79 -10.16 -40.21 -4.24
CA ASP A 79 -9.29 -39.69 -3.18
C ASP A 79 -9.83 -38.32 -2.74
N GLU A 80 -10.35 -38.24 -1.50
CA GLU A 80 -10.31 -37.04 -0.65
C GLU A 80 -10.79 -37.37 0.77
N ASP A 81 -9.99 -36.92 1.74
CA ASP A 81 -10.30 -36.49 3.10
C ASP A 81 -11.23 -37.30 4.03
N VAL A 82 -10.60 -38.02 4.95
CA VAL A 82 -11.08 -38.08 6.35
C VAL A 82 -10.37 -36.98 7.15
N PRO A 83 -11.06 -35.92 7.61
CA PRO A 83 -10.44 -34.91 8.46
C PRO A 83 -10.12 -35.54 9.83
N MET A 84 -8.84 -35.79 10.10
CA MET A 84 -8.40 -36.28 11.41
C MET A 84 -8.61 -35.21 12.48
N LYS A 85 -9.69 -35.37 13.26
CA LYS A 85 -9.84 -34.68 14.55
C LYS A 85 -8.66 -35.05 15.43
N SER A 86 -7.87 -34.04 15.83
CA SER A 86 -6.77 -34.21 16.78
C SER A 86 -7.30 -34.71 18.14
N SER A 87 -6.40 -35.36 18.88
CA SER A 87 -6.73 -36.33 19.94
C SER A 87 -7.74 -35.85 21.00
N PRO A 88 -8.62 -36.75 21.50
CA PRO A 88 -9.65 -36.38 22.45
C PRO A 88 -9.08 -35.94 23.81
N TYR A 89 -9.68 -34.88 24.37
CA TYR A 89 -9.50 -34.52 25.77
C TYR A 89 -10.00 -35.67 26.66
N MET A 90 -9.20 -36.12 27.63
CA MET A 90 -9.64 -37.17 28.56
C MET A 90 -10.68 -36.63 29.55
N SER A 91 -11.95 -36.76 29.19
CA SER A 91 -13.10 -36.56 30.10
C SER A 91 -14.09 -37.72 29.93
N SER A 92 -14.39 -38.41 31.02
CA SER A 92 -15.07 -39.70 31.03
C SER A 92 -16.59 -39.61 31.14
N MET A 93 -17.26 -38.99 30.16
CA MET A 93 -18.71 -39.13 29.95
C MET A 93 -19.10 -39.20 28.47
N PRO A 94 -20.00 -40.12 28.07
CA PRO A 94 -20.59 -40.13 26.74
C PRO A 94 -21.69 -39.05 26.61
N GLN A 95 -21.60 -38.21 25.59
CA GLN A 95 -22.72 -37.37 25.13
C GLN A 95 -23.45 -38.04 23.95
N PRO A 96 -24.74 -37.73 23.72
CA PRO A 96 -25.52 -38.32 22.62
C PRO A 96 -25.15 -37.72 21.26
N GLU A 97 -25.46 -38.44 20.19
CA GLU A 97 -25.29 -37.98 18.82
C GLU A 97 -26.25 -36.82 18.49
N GLU A 98 -25.72 -35.64 18.15
CA GLU A 98 -26.51 -34.55 17.57
C GLU A 98 -26.59 -34.71 16.05
N THR A 99 -27.78 -34.99 15.53
CA THR A 99 -28.05 -34.92 14.09
C THR A 99 -28.07 -33.46 13.63
N GLU A 100 -27.09 -33.06 12.83
CA GLU A 100 -27.02 -31.72 12.24
C GLU A 100 -28.31 -31.39 11.46
N GLN A 101 -28.99 -30.32 11.84
CA GLN A 101 -30.18 -29.83 11.12
C GLN A 101 -29.75 -28.77 10.10
N PRO A 102 -30.28 -28.79 8.86
CA PRO A 102 -29.88 -27.84 7.83
C PRO A 102 -30.30 -26.41 8.18
N THR A 103 -29.30 -25.56 8.42
CA THR A 103 -29.47 -24.16 8.81
C THR A 103 -30.16 -23.34 7.72
N ARG A 104 -31.39 -22.88 7.97
CA ARG A 104 -32.17 -22.07 7.02
C ARG A 104 -31.64 -20.63 6.95
N VAL A 105 -31.09 -20.24 5.80
CA VAL A 105 -30.57 -18.89 5.56
C VAL A 105 -31.68 -17.98 4.98
N THR A 106 -31.91 -16.83 5.62
CA THR A 106 -32.80 -15.78 5.10
C THR A 106 -32.00 -14.66 4.44
N THR A 107 -32.23 -14.45 3.14
CA THR A 107 -31.42 -13.55 2.29
C THR A 107 -32.25 -12.36 1.80
N PHE A 108 -31.59 -11.20 1.60
CA PHE A 108 -32.14 -10.06 0.87
C PHE A 108 -31.47 -9.96 -0.50
N VAL A 109 -32.25 -9.88 -1.58
CA VAL A 109 -31.75 -9.74 -2.96
C VAL A 109 -32.37 -8.52 -3.62
N LEU A 110 -31.53 -7.66 -4.20
CA LEU A 110 -31.95 -6.50 -4.98
C LEU A 110 -31.83 -6.82 -6.47
N ALA A 111 -32.96 -6.84 -7.18
CA ALA A 111 -33.05 -7.26 -8.58
C ALA A 111 -33.62 -6.15 -9.48
N ARG A 112 -33.12 -6.02 -10.70
CA ARG A 112 -33.76 -5.18 -11.74
C ARG A 112 -35.06 -5.84 -12.20
N GLU A 113 -35.97 -5.07 -12.79
CA GLU A 113 -37.25 -5.56 -13.31
C GLU A 113 -37.10 -6.68 -14.37
N GLU A 114 -35.99 -6.69 -15.13
CA GLU A 114 -35.65 -7.75 -16.09
C GLU A 114 -35.15 -9.05 -15.44
N ASP A 115 -34.41 -8.97 -14.33
CA ASP A 115 -33.86 -10.14 -13.63
C ASP A 115 -34.85 -10.75 -12.60
N LEU A 116 -35.98 -10.07 -12.37
CA LEU A 116 -36.91 -10.33 -11.25
C LEU A 116 -37.40 -11.80 -11.16
N GLU A 117 -37.70 -12.45 -12.28
CA GLU A 117 -38.18 -13.84 -12.24
C GLU A 117 -37.05 -14.84 -11.96
N GLY A 118 -35.82 -14.57 -12.41
CA GLY A 118 -34.64 -15.34 -12.03
C GLY A 118 -34.31 -15.16 -10.55
N ALA A 119 -34.36 -13.92 -10.06
CA ALA A 119 -34.12 -13.58 -8.67
C ALA A 119 -35.22 -14.07 -7.69
N LYS A 120 -36.39 -14.49 -8.20
CA LYS A 120 -37.39 -15.24 -7.40
C LYS A 120 -37.08 -16.73 -7.34
N ALA A 121 -36.53 -17.31 -8.41
CA ALA A 121 -36.30 -18.76 -8.51
C ALA A 121 -35.22 -19.30 -7.56
N SER A 122 -34.36 -18.43 -7.00
CA SER A 122 -33.36 -18.79 -5.99
C SER A 122 -33.92 -18.91 -4.55
N PHE A 123 -35.19 -18.58 -4.31
CA PHE A 123 -35.81 -18.65 -2.98
C PHE A 123 -36.75 -19.87 -2.84
N GLU A 124 -36.61 -20.63 -1.75
CA GLU A 124 -37.56 -21.69 -1.36
C GLU A 124 -38.88 -21.07 -0.92
N SER A 125 -38.83 -19.96 -0.17
CA SER A 125 -40.02 -19.22 0.23
C SER A 125 -39.74 -17.72 0.34
N ILE A 126 -40.55 -16.91 -0.33
CA ILE A 126 -40.41 -15.45 -0.35
C ILE A 126 -41.39 -14.82 0.64
N ALA A 127 -40.87 -14.09 1.62
CA ALA A 127 -41.64 -13.41 2.65
C ALA A 127 -42.02 -11.96 2.28
N MET A 128 -41.24 -11.30 1.42
CA MET A 128 -41.56 -9.94 0.93
C MET A 128 -40.96 -9.68 -0.46
N ILE A 129 -41.73 -9.04 -1.33
CA ILE A 129 -41.23 -8.35 -2.54
C ILE A 129 -41.80 -6.94 -2.54
N HIS A 130 -40.99 -5.92 -2.83
CA HIS A 130 -41.48 -4.55 -3.03
C HIS A 130 -40.57 -3.74 -3.96
N VAL A 131 -41.13 -2.69 -4.56
CA VAL A 131 -40.36 -1.71 -5.34
C VAL A 131 -39.42 -0.95 -4.40
N TYR A 132 -38.12 -1.01 -4.68
CA TYR A 132 -37.07 -0.29 -3.98
C TYR A 132 -36.86 1.12 -4.57
N SER A 133 -36.78 1.21 -5.90
CA SER A 133 -36.63 2.45 -6.66
C SER A 133 -37.41 2.44 -7.98
N LEU A 134 -37.63 3.65 -8.52
CA LEU A 134 -38.07 3.89 -9.89
C LEU A 134 -37.11 4.82 -10.62
N GLN A 135 -36.98 4.58 -11.93
CA GLN A 135 -36.10 5.32 -12.84
C GLN A 135 -36.70 5.33 -14.27
N ALA A 136 -36.36 6.33 -15.10
CA ALA A 136 -36.93 6.45 -16.46
C ALA A 136 -36.42 5.38 -17.44
N ASN A 137 -35.17 4.95 -17.28
CA ASN A 137 -34.51 3.90 -18.06
C ASN A 137 -34.18 2.72 -17.13
N ALA A 138 -33.85 1.55 -17.67
CA ALA A 138 -33.24 0.48 -16.88
C ALA A 138 -31.90 0.95 -16.26
N LEU A 139 -31.61 0.54 -15.02
CA LEU A 139 -30.31 0.76 -14.40
C LEU A 139 -29.29 -0.21 -14.99
N GLN A 140 -28.23 0.33 -15.60
CA GLN A 140 -27.09 -0.47 -16.05
C GLN A 140 -26.37 -1.10 -14.84
N ASP A 141 -26.22 -0.32 -13.77
CA ASP A 141 -25.63 -0.72 -12.50
C ASP A 141 -26.55 -0.31 -11.32
N LEU A 142 -26.63 -1.18 -10.30
CA LEU A 142 -27.33 -0.94 -9.04
C LEU A 142 -26.58 0.03 -8.11
N ASN A 143 -25.26 0.21 -8.28
CA ASN A 143 -24.45 1.14 -7.47
C ASN A 143 -24.93 2.60 -7.57
N ALA A 144 -25.62 2.98 -8.65
CA ALA A 144 -26.29 4.29 -8.78
C ALA A 144 -27.33 4.59 -7.67
N LEU A 145 -27.75 3.58 -6.90
CA LEU A 145 -28.61 3.73 -5.73
C LEU A 145 -27.85 4.20 -4.47
N ALA A 146 -26.51 4.14 -4.48
CA ALA A 146 -25.66 4.73 -3.45
C ALA A 146 -25.72 6.27 -3.48
N ASP A 147 -25.79 6.90 -4.66
CA ASP A 147 -25.89 8.36 -4.78
C ASP A 147 -27.21 8.91 -4.25
N VAL A 148 -28.32 8.22 -4.49
CA VAL A 148 -29.62 8.54 -3.88
C VAL A 148 -29.53 8.41 -2.35
N SER A 149 -28.69 7.52 -1.83
CA SER A 149 -28.43 7.38 -0.40
C SER A 149 -27.54 8.52 0.14
N ARG A 150 -26.53 8.95 -0.61
CA ARG A 150 -25.70 10.13 -0.30
C ARG A 150 -26.53 11.43 -0.27
N GLU A 151 -27.45 11.61 -1.22
CA GLU A 151 -28.43 12.71 -1.22
C GLU A 151 -29.31 12.69 0.05
N ILE A 152 -29.83 11.52 0.43
CA ILE A 152 -30.67 11.36 1.64
C ILE A 152 -29.93 11.83 2.91
N PHE A 153 -28.63 11.61 3.01
CA PHE A 153 -27.80 12.13 4.12
C PHE A 153 -27.51 13.62 4.00
N SER A 154 -27.18 14.12 2.81
CA SER A 154 -26.91 15.55 2.58
C SER A 154 -28.14 16.44 2.84
N SER A 155 -29.27 16.10 2.23
CA SER A 155 -30.48 16.93 2.28
C SER A 155 -31.28 16.78 3.58
N TYR A 156 -31.24 15.63 4.24
CA TYR A 156 -32.08 15.32 5.43
C TYR A 156 -31.29 14.87 6.66
N GLY A 157 -29.95 14.84 6.63
CA GLY A 157 -29.11 14.45 7.78
C GLY A 157 -29.14 15.42 8.96
N HIS A 158 -29.75 16.60 8.79
CA HIS A 158 -29.97 17.58 9.85
C HIS A 158 -31.29 17.38 10.61
N GLU A 159 -32.22 16.56 10.09
CA GLU A 159 -33.49 16.26 10.77
C GLU A 159 -33.29 15.17 11.84
N ASP A 160 -33.79 15.40 13.06
CA ASP A 160 -33.59 14.45 14.16
C ASP A 160 -34.38 13.15 13.92
N ALA A 161 -33.66 12.05 13.72
CA ALA A 161 -34.20 10.73 13.45
C ALA A 161 -34.95 10.10 14.64
N LEU A 162 -34.69 10.53 15.89
CA LEU A 162 -35.47 10.08 17.05
C LEU A 162 -36.84 10.75 17.12
N GLU A 163 -36.97 11.96 16.57
CA GLU A 163 -38.23 12.72 16.54
C GLU A 163 -39.05 12.38 15.29
N HIS A 164 -38.43 12.46 14.12
CA HIS A 164 -39.10 12.32 12.83
C HIS A 164 -39.09 10.87 12.31
N GLY A 165 -38.26 9.98 12.84
CA GLY A 165 -38.12 8.61 12.37
C GLY A 165 -39.43 7.81 12.36
N LYS A 166 -40.30 8.00 13.35
CA LYS A 166 -41.64 7.36 13.38
C LYS A 166 -42.48 7.72 12.16
N GLN A 167 -42.40 8.97 11.66
CA GLN A 167 -43.15 9.43 10.49
C GLN A 167 -42.71 8.76 9.19
N TRP A 168 -41.42 8.39 9.08
CA TRP A 168 -40.87 7.67 7.93
C TRP A 168 -40.97 6.14 8.06
N GLY A 169 -41.46 5.62 9.19
CA GLY A 169 -41.51 4.18 9.46
C GLY A 169 -40.18 3.58 9.89
N MET A 170 -39.38 4.34 10.64
CA MET A 170 -38.23 3.80 11.37
C MET A 170 -38.71 3.07 12.63
N ILE A 171 -38.33 1.80 12.78
CA ILE A 171 -38.58 1.03 14.01
C ILE A 171 -37.72 1.64 15.12
N GLN A 172 -38.36 2.07 16.22
CA GLN A 172 -37.68 2.57 17.40
C GLN A 172 -37.87 1.59 18.57
N ASN A 173 -36.77 1.16 19.18
CA ASN A 173 -36.78 0.35 20.39
C ASN A 173 -37.07 1.26 21.61
N GLU A 174 -37.99 0.86 22.48
CA GLU A 174 -38.45 1.66 23.63
C GLU A 174 -37.36 1.95 24.68
N HIS A 175 -36.27 1.17 24.68
CA HIS A 175 -35.15 1.36 25.59
C HIS A 175 -34.09 2.37 25.08
N VAL A 176 -34.27 2.96 23.89
CA VAL A 176 -33.33 3.94 23.32
C VAL A 176 -33.36 5.25 24.11
N LYS A 177 -32.31 5.50 24.89
CA LYS A 177 -32.10 6.73 25.67
C LYS A 177 -31.08 7.63 24.97
N ARG A 178 -31.42 8.91 24.74
CA ARG A 178 -30.44 9.94 24.36
C ARG A 178 -29.38 10.04 25.46
N ARG A 179 -28.08 9.97 25.13
CA ARG A 179 -26.98 10.22 26.09
C ARG A 179 -27.11 11.66 26.62
N LYS A 180 -27.08 11.84 27.95
CA LYS A 180 -27.01 13.17 28.60
C LYS A 180 -25.59 13.77 28.50
N ALA A 181 -25.14 14.03 27.29
CA ALA A 181 -23.95 14.84 27.01
C ALA A 181 -24.42 16.21 26.49
N THR A 182 -23.94 17.29 27.11
CA THR A 182 -24.34 18.66 26.74
C THR A 182 -23.69 19.05 25.41
N ARG A 183 -24.38 18.76 24.30
CA ARG A 183 -23.98 19.21 22.96
C ARG A 183 -23.93 20.75 22.96
N PRO A 184 -22.80 21.40 22.61
CA PRO A 184 -22.78 22.84 22.42
C PRO A 184 -23.78 23.21 21.30
N PRO A 185 -24.44 24.37 21.38
CA PRO A 185 -25.42 24.76 20.37
C PRO A 185 -24.76 24.85 18.99
N PRO A 186 -25.46 24.49 17.90
CA PRO A 186 -24.92 24.69 16.56
C PRO A 186 -24.63 26.18 16.33
N PRO A 187 -23.55 26.52 15.61
CA PRO A 187 -23.27 27.92 15.29
C PRO A 187 -24.44 28.52 14.53
N ALA A 188 -24.93 29.68 15.00
CA ALA A 188 -26.02 30.38 14.34
C ALA A 188 -25.63 30.72 12.89
N ALA A 189 -26.54 30.47 11.95
CA ALA A 189 -26.30 30.75 10.54
C ALA A 189 -25.93 32.23 10.35
N ALA A 190 -24.75 32.49 9.78
CA ALA A 190 -24.29 33.85 9.54
C ALA A 190 -25.28 34.60 8.63
N PRO A 191 -25.71 35.83 8.98
CA PRO A 191 -26.57 36.62 8.10
C PRO A 191 -25.93 36.83 6.74
N ALA A 192 -26.68 36.60 5.66
CA ALA A 192 -26.18 36.76 4.31
C ALA A 192 -25.76 38.22 4.05
N ALA A 193 -24.50 38.43 3.68
CA ALA A 193 -24.00 39.76 3.33
C ALA A 193 -24.76 40.33 2.11
N PRO A 194 -25.21 41.59 2.14
CA PRO A 194 -26.01 42.16 1.07
C PRO A 194 -25.18 42.37 -0.21
N LYS A 195 -25.82 42.15 -1.37
CA LYS A 195 -25.25 42.58 -2.66
C LYS A 195 -25.22 44.12 -2.75
N PRO A 196 -24.21 44.71 -3.39
CA PRO A 196 -24.13 46.17 -3.53
C PRO A 196 -25.23 46.68 -4.48
N SER A 197 -25.98 47.68 -4.01
CA SER A 197 -26.99 48.42 -4.80
C SER A 197 -26.47 49.81 -5.16
N SER A 198 -26.50 50.16 -6.44
CA SER A 198 -26.18 51.52 -6.90
C SER A 198 -27.40 52.45 -6.90
N SER A 199 -27.13 53.74 -6.75
CA SER A 199 -27.96 54.90 -7.14
C SER A 199 -29.34 55.15 -6.49
N THR A 200 -29.32 56.07 -5.52
CA THR A 200 -29.94 57.42 -5.62
C THR A 200 -31.40 57.66 -5.14
N GLN A 201 -31.48 58.61 -4.19
CA GLN A 201 -32.57 59.55 -3.84
C GLN A 201 -33.76 59.16 -2.92
N GLU A 202 -34.05 60.16 -2.06
CA GLU A 202 -35.20 60.44 -1.18
C GLU A 202 -36.52 60.72 -1.95
N PRO A 203 -37.71 60.94 -1.32
CA PRO A 203 -37.95 61.30 0.10
C PRO A 203 -39.10 60.62 0.87
N SER A 204 -39.15 60.95 2.16
CA SER A 204 -40.20 60.76 3.18
C SER A 204 -41.58 61.36 2.79
N PRO A 205 -42.71 61.04 3.48
CA PRO A 205 -42.96 61.64 4.81
C PRO A 205 -43.73 60.80 5.87
N LYS A 206 -43.31 61.02 7.14
CA LYS A 206 -44.07 61.22 8.40
C LYS A 206 -45.50 60.66 8.60
N ASN A 207 -45.73 60.15 9.83
CA ASN A 207 -46.52 60.91 10.82
C ASN A 207 -46.22 60.53 12.29
N ASP A 208 -46.62 61.46 13.17
CA ASP A 208 -46.47 61.56 14.64
C ASP A 208 -47.30 60.51 15.43
N SER A 209 -47.26 60.32 16.77
CA SER A 209 -46.30 60.57 17.88
C SER A 209 -46.94 60.13 19.23
N ASP A 210 -46.20 59.69 20.27
CA ASP A 210 -46.28 60.29 21.64
C ASP A 210 -45.21 59.81 22.67
N GLN A 211 -45.27 60.37 23.89
CA GLN A 211 -44.37 60.33 25.08
C GLN A 211 -44.14 58.95 25.78
N GLY A 212 -43.11 58.75 26.62
CA GLY A 212 -41.99 59.64 27.02
C GLY A 212 -41.10 59.17 28.22
N THR A 213 -40.21 60.08 28.69
CA THR A 213 -39.48 60.13 30.00
C THR A 213 -38.29 59.18 30.39
N THR A 214 -37.05 59.60 30.06
CA THR A 214 -35.89 59.96 30.97
C THR A 214 -35.25 58.99 32.03
N PRO A 215 -33.96 59.20 32.50
CA PRO A 215 -32.74 59.76 31.85
C PRO A 215 -31.31 59.24 32.30
N LYS A 216 -30.28 59.35 31.41
CA LYS A 216 -28.81 59.61 31.67
C LYS A 216 -27.96 58.63 32.52
N PRO A 217 -26.59 58.79 32.68
CA PRO A 217 -25.59 59.68 32.01
C PRO A 217 -24.37 58.96 31.33
N PRO A 218 -23.42 59.67 30.66
CA PRO A 218 -22.44 59.10 29.70
C PRO A 218 -20.92 59.39 29.93
N SER A 219 -20.11 59.10 28.91
CA SER A 219 -18.62 59.14 28.80
C SER A 219 -17.98 60.49 28.35
N GLN A 220 -16.63 60.56 28.29
CA GLN A 220 -15.86 61.68 27.68
C GLN A 220 -14.52 61.25 27.01
N GLN A 221 -13.87 62.17 26.27
CA GLN A 221 -12.71 61.96 25.36
C GLN A 221 -11.73 63.17 25.33
N LYS A 222 -10.66 63.08 24.49
CA LYS A 222 -9.91 64.18 23.79
C LYS A 222 -8.89 65.02 24.61
N SER A 223 -7.87 65.70 24.04
CA SER A 223 -7.30 65.90 22.67
C SER A 223 -5.87 66.55 22.79
N GLU A 224 -5.04 66.96 21.80
CA GLU A 224 -5.07 67.07 20.32
C GLU A 224 -3.63 66.90 19.71
N ALA A 225 -3.25 67.50 18.55
CA ALA A 225 -1.98 67.21 17.83
C ALA A 225 -1.37 68.34 16.94
N LYS A 226 -0.16 68.06 16.36
CA LYS A 226 0.70 68.77 15.34
C LYS A 226 1.85 69.65 15.91
N ALA A 227 3.06 69.76 15.31
CA ALA A 227 3.85 69.05 14.27
C ALA A 227 5.35 69.54 14.38
N GLU A 228 6.39 69.31 13.54
CA GLU A 228 6.62 68.69 12.20
C GLU A 228 8.15 68.38 11.96
N LYS A 229 8.48 67.72 10.83
CA LYS A 229 9.79 67.58 10.11
C LYS A 229 10.79 66.45 10.48
N GLN A 230 11.57 66.05 9.45
CA GLN A 230 12.38 64.80 9.29
C GLN A 230 13.91 65.13 9.12
N PRO A 231 14.88 64.20 8.83
CA PRO A 231 14.81 62.73 8.59
C PRO A 231 15.96 61.81 9.16
N ALA A 232 15.80 60.48 8.93
CA ALA A 232 16.83 59.43 8.66
C ALA A 232 17.42 58.48 9.76
N GLN A 233 17.19 57.16 9.54
CA GLN A 233 17.98 55.91 9.80
C GLN A 233 18.80 55.67 11.11
N ARG A 234 18.61 54.47 11.76
CA ARG A 234 19.67 53.40 11.94
C ARG A 234 19.19 52.08 12.63
N LYS A 235 20.12 51.16 12.93
CA LYS A 235 19.96 49.68 13.14
C LYS A 235 20.19 49.18 14.60
N LYS A 236 19.69 47.95 14.86
CA LYS A 236 20.25 46.82 15.69
C LYS A 236 20.41 46.94 17.24
N GLY A 237 20.42 45.76 17.88
CA GLY A 237 20.59 45.49 19.33
C GLY A 237 19.43 44.62 19.84
N ASP A 238 19.49 43.30 20.09
CA ASP A 238 20.54 42.37 20.58
C ASP A 238 20.82 42.45 22.10
N LEU A 239 20.62 41.33 22.81
CA LEU A 239 20.56 41.29 24.28
C LEU A 239 20.64 39.86 24.86
N PHE A 240 21.80 39.45 25.40
CA PHE A 240 21.92 38.78 26.72
C PHE A 240 23.41 38.54 27.09
N SER A 241 23.92 39.17 28.16
CA SER A 241 25.16 38.74 28.85
C SER A 241 25.30 39.39 30.23
N SER A 242 25.66 38.60 31.25
CA SER A 242 25.89 38.96 32.68
C SER A 242 26.27 37.67 33.43
N PHE A 243 27.32 37.51 34.25
CA PHE A 243 28.52 38.27 34.66
C PHE A 243 29.73 37.29 34.56
N ALA A 244 30.95 37.62 34.14
CA ALA A 244 31.99 38.44 34.79
C ALA A 244 32.38 37.94 36.21
N LYS A 245 33.64 37.64 36.58
CA LYS A 245 34.99 37.88 36.01
C LYS A 245 35.77 36.51 35.90
N ALA A 246 37.10 36.34 35.75
CA ALA A 246 38.28 37.21 35.88
C ALA A 246 39.50 36.73 35.03
N LYS A 247 40.70 37.28 35.32
CA LYS A 247 42.00 36.97 34.69
C LYS A 247 43.14 37.48 35.60
N PRO A 248 44.40 36.98 35.52
CA PRO A 248 45.36 37.65 34.61
C PRO A 248 46.56 36.83 34.06
N LYS A 249 46.95 37.12 32.80
CA LYS A 249 48.33 37.12 32.22
C LYS A 249 49.13 35.78 32.18
N ALA A 250 50.08 35.56 31.26
CA ALA A 250 50.36 36.13 29.92
C ALA A 250 51.41 35.25 29.17
N LYS A 251 51.49 35.40 27.84
CA LYS A 251 52.57 35.12 26.85
C LYS A 251 53.84 34.33 27.33
N THR A 252 54.44 33.45 26.51
CA THR A 252 55.11 33.79 25.22
C THR A 252 55.33 32.55 24.32
N GLU A 253 55.82 32.76 23.10
CA GLU A 253 56.34 31.79 22.10
C GLU A 253 57.19 30.63 22.68
N THR A 254 57.45 29.48 22.02
CA THR A 254 57.83 29.28 20.60
C THR A 254 57.59 27.83 20.12
N ALA A 255 57.88 27.56 18.83
CA ALA A 255 57.71 26.26 18.16
C ALA A 255 58.67 25.12 18.61
N GLY A 256 58.28 23.88 18.32
CA GLY A 256 59.06 22.64 18.43
C GLY A 256 58.22 21.45 17.95
N ALA A 257 58.82 20.43 17.35
CA ALA A 257 58.11 19.39 16.60
C ALA A 257 58.55 17.95 16.92
N GLU A 258 57.63 17.01 16.63
CA GLU A 258 57.83 15.61 16.22
C GLU A 258 58.38 14.53 17.17
N THR A 259 57.75 13.34 17.06
CA THR A 259 58.22 11.97 17.39
C THR A 259 58.47 11.55 18.85
N ALA A 260 58.35 10.28 19.25
CA ALA A 260 57.53 9.15 18.75
C ALA A 260 57.55 7.95 19.73
N LYS A 261 56.48 7.12 19.71
CA LYS A 261 56.38 5.68 20.11
C LYS A 261 56.71 5.26 21.57
N LYS A 262 55.73 4.54 22.16
CA LYS A 262 55.87 3.27 22.94
C LYS A 262 56.63 3.30 24.29
N ASP A 263 56.45 2.34 25.21
CA ASP A 263 55.57 1.14 25.28
C ASP A 263 54.91 1.05 26.70
N ALA A 264 54.11 0.01 26.97
CA ALA A 264 53.26 -0.09 28.16
C ALA A 264 53.92 -0.70 29.43
N SER A 265 53.40 -0.34 30.62
CA SER A 265 53.40 -1.24 31.78
C SER A 265 52.28 -0.95 32.81
N THR A 266 51.79 -2.05 33.35
CA THR A 266 50.75 -2.33 34.37
C THR A 266 50.75 -1.54 35.70
N SER A 267 49.62 -1.71 36.41
CA SER A 267 49.35 -1.54 37.85
C SER A 267 48.74 -0.20 38.30
N GLY A 268 47.80 -0.28 39.24
CA GLY A 268 46.94 0.84 39.67
C GLY A 268 45.70 0.36 40.42
N MET A 269 45.90 -0.38 41.51
CA MET A 269 44.81 -0.79 42.40
C MET A 269 44.50 0.37 43.35
N PHE A 270 43.24 0.78 43.46
CA PHE A 270 42.81 1.67 44.54
C PHE A 270 41.44 1.24 45.05
N ASP A 271 41.46 0.70 46.27
CA ASP A 271 40.28 0.45 47.10
C ASP A 271 40.05 1.70 47.98
N GLY A 272 38.81 2.01 48.35
CA GLY A 272 38.49 3.37 48.79
C GLY A 272 37.16 3.58 49.52
N ASP A 273 37.12 3.10 50.77
CA ASP A 273 36.44 3.70 51.94
C ASP A 273 36.33 5.24 51.89
N ASP A 274 35.36 5.93 52.51
CA ASP A 274 34.13 5.56 53.25
C ASP A 274 33.32 6.87 53.50
N ALA A 275 32.00 6.81 53.65
CA ALA A 275 31.12 7.94 53.99
C ALA A 275 29.70 7.52 54.45
N ASP A 276 29.57 7.11 55.71
CA ASP A 276 28.29 6.87 56.40
C ASP A 276 27.55 8.17 56.83
N GLU A 277 26.21 8.10 56.91
CA GLU A 277 25.33 8.71 57.94
C GLU A 277 23.83 8.55 57.55
N GLY A 278 22.94 8.12 58.47
CA GLY A 278 21.51 8.47 58.38
C GLY A 278 20.38 7.53 58.86
N GLU A 279 20.38 7.07 60.12
CA GLU A 279 19.21 6.77 60.98
C GLU A 279 18.07 5.77 60.53
N ASP A 280 18.12 4.59 61.15
CA ASP A 280 17.10 3.96 62.02
C ASP A 280 15.67 3.58 61.56
N GLY A 281 15.28 2.32 61.86
CA GLY A 281 13.93 1.76 61.59
C GLY A 281 13.65 0.34 62.13
N ASP A 282 14.08 0.00 63.34
CA ASP A 282 13.84 -1.30 64.04
C ASP A 282 12.31 -1.58 64.22
N VAL A 283 11.74 -2.80 64.39
CA VAL A 283 12.07 -3.91 65.30
C VAL A 283 11.47 -5.28 64.83
N PHE A 284 11.95 -6.39 65.42
CA PHE A 284 11.30 -7.72 65.60
C PHE A 284 11.71 -8.97 64.77
N ALA A 285 13.01 -9.23 64.71
CA ALA A 285 13.68 -10.38 65.34
C ALA A 285 13.01 -11.80 65.46
N LYS A 286 13.77 -12.80 64.95
CA LYS A 286 14.07 -14.16 65.51
C LYS A 286 13.03 -15.30 65.50
N SER A 287 13.31 -16.33 64.69
CA SER A 287 13.90 -17.64 65.12
C SER A 287 14.06 -18.58 63.91
N GLY A 288 15.01 -19.52 63.84
CA GLY A 288 16.12 -19.88 64.75
C GLY A 288 17.30 -20.54 64.00
N GLU A 289 18.36 -20.93 64.72
CA GLU A 289 19.65 -21.38 64.16
C GLU A 289 19.71 -22.91 63.90
N GLU A 290 20.57 -23.36 62.97
CA GLU A 290 21.75 -24.19 63.37
C GLU A 290 22.87 -24.30 62.30
N LYS A 291 24.06 -23.81 62.69
CA LYS A 291 25.43 -24.36 62.50
C LYS A 291 25.96 -24.77 61.10
N ASN A 292 26.94 -23.98 60.68
CA ASN A 292 28.10 -24.31 59.83
C ASN A 292 28.55 -25.80 59.79
N THR A 293 28.88 -26.28 58.59
CA THR A 293 30.25 -26.79 58.31
C THR A 293 30.70 -26.31 56.93
N SER A 294 32.02 -26.14 56.76
CA SER A 294 32.62 -25.62 55.53
C SER A 294 33.37 -26.69 54.76
N THR A 295 33.18 -26.76 53.44
CA THR A 295 34.18 -27.34 52.53
C THR A 295 34.25 -26.55 51.23
N ARG A 296 35.48 -26.20 50.84
CA ARG A 296 35.79 -25.41 49.63
C ARG A 296 36.45 -26.35 48.64
N GLU A 297 35.65 -26.99 47.78
CA GLU A 297 36.17 -27.88 46.73
C GLU A 297 37.25 -27.17 45.90
N SER A 298 38.35 -27.87 45.63
CA SER A 298 39.48 -27.26 44.94
C SER A 298 39.33 -27.40 43.42
N ARG A 299 39.80 -26.39 42.67
CA ARG A 299 39.71 -26.37 41.19
C ARG A 299 40.34 -27.61 40.52
N LYS A 300 41.33 -28.21 41.19
CA LYS A 300 42.09 -29.40 40.78
C LYS A 300 41.31 -30.72 40.96
N GLU A 301 40.34 -30.74 41.86
CA GLU A 301 39.51 -31.90 42.19
C GLU A 301 38.39 -32.08 41.16
N ARG A 302 37.78 -30.95 40.74
CA ARG A 302 36.89 -30.88 39.58
C ARG A 302 37.59 -31.26 38.27
N GLU A 303 38.86 -30.90 38.13
CA GLU A 303 39.69 -31.24 36.95
C GLU A 303 40.01 -32.74 36.88
N ALA A 304 40.38 -33.36 38.01
CA ALA A 304 40.54 -34.81 38.11
C ALA A 304 39.23 -35.56 37.79
N ARG A 305 38.09 -35.09 38.32
CA ARG A 305 36.76 -35.68 38.06
C ARG A 305 36.32 -35.53 36.60
N LEU A 306 36.76 -34.48 35.91
CA LEU A 306 36.51 -34.32 34.47
C LEU A 306 37.33 -35.32 33.66
N LYS A 307 38.60 -35.52 34.02
CA LYS A 307 39.49 -36.49 33.33
C LYS A 307 39.04 -37.94 33.52
N GLN A 308 38.51 -38.28 34.70
CA GLN A 308 37.92 -39.60 34.95
C GLN A 308 36.64 -39.86 34.13
N MET A 309 36.02 -38.83 33.53
CA MET A 309 34.92 -38.97 32.57
C MET A 309 35.39 -38.94 31.10
N MET A 310 36.70 -39.14 30.87
CA MET A 310 37.34 -39.20 29.55
C MET A 310 38.33 -40.38 29.42
N GLU A 311 38.25 -41.36 30.33
CA GLU A 311 39.12 -42.55 30.34
C GLU A 311 38.36 -43.89 30.38
N ASP A 312 37.02 -43.86 30.42
CA ASP A 312 36.12 -45.02 30.34
C ASP A 312 35.17 -44.86 29.13
N ASP A 313 35.61 -45.28 27.93
CA ASP A 313 34.83 -45.76 26.75
C ASP A 313 35.57 -45.46 25.42
N ASP A 314 36.44 -46.40 24.99
CA ASP A 314 36.64 -46.84 23.59
C ASP A 314 37.85 -47.80 23.49
N ASP A 315 37.61 -49.08 23.13
CA ASP A 315 38.52 -49.92 22.32
C ASP A 315 37.92 -51.33 22.04
N GLU A 316 37.98 -51.75 20.75
CA GLU A 316 37.90 -53.11 20.14
C GLU A 316 37.06 -53.08 18.83
N GLU A 317 37.54 -53.50 17.65
CA GLU A 317 38.92 -53.67 17.15
C GLU A 317 38.87 -53.70 15.59
N MET A 318 39.98 -53.40 14.88
CA MET A 318 40.07 -53.41 13.40
C MET A 318 41.47 -53.85 12.91
N PRO A 319 41.57 -54.70 11.85
CA PRO A 319 42.78 -54.86 11.02
C PRO A 319 42.53 -54.42 9.56
N ASP A 320 43.28 -53.47 8.97
CA ASP A 320 44.68 -53.52 8.49
C ASP A 320 44.84 -54.30 7.15
N ALA A 321 45.49 -53.84 6.07
CA ALA A 321 46.39 -52.69 5.83
C ALA A 321 45.93 -51.84 4.60
N SER A 322 46.65 -50.90 3.95
CA SER A 322 48.09 -50.50 3.95
C SER A 322 48.34 -49.05 3.47
N ALA A 323 49.62 -48.68 3.33
CA ALA A 323 50.14 -47.46 2.68
C ALA A 323 50.07 -47.52 1.12
N ASP A 324 50.49 -46.53 0.30
CA ASP A 324 51.45 -45.42 0.53
C ASP A 324 51.37 -44.28 -0.53
N SER A 325 51.99 -43.14 -0.23
CA SER A 325 52.47 -42.07 -1.15
C SER A 325 51.47 -41.26 -2.00
N ALA A 326 51.94 -40.12 -2.52
CA ALA A 326 51.17 -39.19 -3.36
C ALA A 326 52.02 -38.71 -4.56
N GLU A 327 51.38 -38.61 -5.73
CA GLU A 327 51.85 -37.86 -6.90
C GLU A 327 50.63 -37.40 -7.73
N GLU A 328 50.82 -36.49 -8.68
CA GLU A 328 49.72 -35.72 -9.31
C GLU A 328 49.17 -36.35 -10.61
N GLN A 329 48.00 -35.83 -11.03
CA GLN A 329 47.42 -35.78 -12.40
C GLN A 329 46.32 -36.77 -12.83
N GLU A 330 45.40 -36.18 -13.61
CA GLU A 330 44.45 -36.73 -14.61
C GLU A 330 43.16 -37.48 -14.20
N ALA A 331 42.13 -37.17 -14.98
CA ALA A 331 40.95 -37.95 -15.40
C ALA A 331 40.12 -38.74 -14.37
N GLY A 332 38.84 -38.36 -14.24
CA GLY A 332 37.79 -39.27 -13.77
C GLY A 332 37.35 -40.26 -14.86
N PRO A 333 36.68 -41.38 -14.49
CA PRO A 333 36.19 -42.35 -15.46
C PRO A 333 34.95 -41.83 -16.21
N GLU A 334 34.96 -41.95 -17.54
CA GLU A 334 33.86 -41.58 -18.43
C GLU A 334 32.72 -42.63 -18.47
N PRO A 335 31.51 -42.25 -18.95
CA PRO A 335 30.40 -43.17 -19.17
C PRO A 335 30.48 -43.87 -20.55
N GLU A 336 29.77 -44.98 -20.70
CA GLU A 336 29.48 -45.61 -22.00
C GLU A 336 28.05 -46.19 -22.02
N PRO A 337 27.40 -46.36 -23.20
CA PRO A 337 27.69 -45.70 -24.49
C PRO A 337 26.44 -45.15 -25.21
N GLU A 338 26.60 -44.08 -25.98
CA GLU A 338 25.69 -43.72 -27.08
C GLU A 338 26.12 -44.41 -28.39
N PRO A 339 25.20 -44.73 -29.33
CA PRO A 339 25.54 -45.28 -30.64
C PRO A 339 25.85 -44.19 -31.69
N GLU A 340 26.98 -44.34 -32.39
CA GLU A 340 27.50 -43.39 -33.40
C GLU A 340 26.79 -43.39 -34.78
N PRO A 341 27.04 -42.37 -35.65
CA PRO A 341 26.28 -42.12 -36.89
C PRO A 341 27.00 -42.44 -38.22
N GLU A 342 26.21 -42.62 -39.30
CA GLU A 342 26.61 -42.46 -40.72
C GLU A 342 25.38 -41.97 -41.55
N PRO A 343 25.54 -41.42 -42.77
CA PRO A 343 26.25 -40.19 -43.09
C PRO A 343 25.41 -39.20 -43.96
N GLU A 344 25.89 -37.96 -44.15
CA GLU A 344 25.20 -36.94 -44.97
C GLU A 344 25.18 -37.22 -46.49
N PRO A 345 24.16 -36.69 -47.19
CA PRO A 345 24.38 -36.15 -48.55
C PRO A 345 23.91 -34.68 -48.73
N GLU A 346 24.69 -33.94 -49.52
CA GLU A 346 24.57 -32.51 -49.84
C GLU A 346 23.22 -32.02 -50.45
N PRO A 347 22.96 -30.69 -50.41
CA PRO A 347 21.59 -30.15 -50.45
C PRO A 347 20.91 -30.18 -51.83
N LYS A 348 19.56 -30.18 -51.79
CA LYS A 348 18.69 -29.99 -52.97
C LYS A 348 17.65 -28.90 -52.70
N ALA A 349 17.31 -28.17 -53.75
CA ALA A 349 16.57 -26.92 -53.69
C ALA A 349 15.12 -27.07 -53.19
N GLU A 350 14.60 -25.95 -52.67
CA GLU A 350 13.21 -25.75 -52.25
C GLU A 350 12.21 -26.08 -53.37
N PRO A 351 11.19 -26.92 -53.11
CA PRO A 351 9.98 -26.96 -53.92
C PRO A 351 9.08 -25.76 -53.56
N GLU A 352 8.66 -24.98 -54.55
CA GLU A 352 7.77 -23.82 -54.35
C GLU A 352 6.47 -24.18 -53.59
N GLU A 353 5.95 -23.25 -52.78
CA GLU A 353 4.60 -23.35 -52.22
C GLU A 353 3.54 -23.49 -53.32
N PRO A 354 2.70 -24.55 -53.32
CA PRO A 354 1.61 -24.68 -54.27
C PRO A 354 0.49 -23.69 -53.91
N LYS A 355 0.49 -22.54 -54.62
CA LYS A 355 -0.51 -21.47 -54.54
C LYS A 355 -1.95 -22.02 -54.53
N LEU A 356 -2.79 -21.51 -53.65
CA LEU A 356 -4.22 -21.84 -53.59
C LEU A 356 -4.95 -21.36 -54.87
N GLU A 357 -5.13 -22.25 -55.83
CA GLU A 357 -5.92 -21.98 -57.04
C GLU A 357 -7.41 -21.76 -56.73
N VAL A 358 -7.86 -20.52 -56.83
CA VAL A 358 -9.29 -20.18 -56.82
C VAL A 358 -9.77 -20.06 -58.26
N THR A 359 -10.08 -21.19 -58.91
CA THR A 359 -10.68 -21.20 -60.25
C THR A 359 -12.11 -20.66 -60.21
N VAL A 360 -12.36 -19.52 -60.88
CA VAL A 360 -13.69 -18.94 -61.01
C VAL A 360 -14.25 -19.23 -62.40
N SER A 361 -15.25 -20.10 -62.49
CA SER A 361 -16.09 -20.25 -63.67
C SER A 361 -17.58 -20.18 -63.28
N ASN A 362 -18.36 -19.45 -64.07
CA ASN A 362 -19.82 -19.29 -63.90
C ASN A 362 -20.32 -18.96 -62.48
N GLY A 363 -19.58 -18.11 -61.74
CA GLY A 363 -20.15 -17.28 -60.67
C GLY A 363 -20.44 -17.93 -59.30
N ARG A 364 -20.14 -19.22 -59.09
CA ARG A 364 -20.21 -19.85 -57.76
C ARG A 364 -18.82 -20.13 -57.20
N ARG A 365 -18.57 -19.74 -55.94
CA ARG A 365 -17.37 -20.12 -55.19
C ARG A 365 -17.58 -21.50 -54.53
N ARG A 366 -16.54 -22.32 -54.52
CA ARG A 366 -16.44 -23.58 -53.77
C ARG A 366 -15.05 -23.66 -53.15
N GLY A 367 -14.96 -24.13 -51.91
CA GLY A 367 -13.69 -24.30 -51.21
C GLY A 367 -13.72 -25.47 -50.24
N LYS A 368 -12.54 -26.01 -49.93
CA LYS A 368 -12.34 -26.99 -48.85
C LYS A 368 -11.71 -26.28 -47.66
N ARG A 369 -12.19 -26.57 -46.44
CA ARG A 369 -11.58 -26.13 -45.17
C ARG A 369 -11.16 -27.34 -44.35
N LYS A 370 -10.04 -27.23 -43.63
CA LYS A 370 -9.56 -28.23 -42.66
C LYS A 370 -10.34 -28.02 -41.36
N VAL A 371 -11.01 -29.06 -40.87
CA VAL A 371 -11.84 -29.02 -39.65
C VAL A 371 -11.46 -30.21 -38.78
N MET A 372 -11.11 -29.98 -37.52
CA MET A 372 -10.86 -31.06 -36.56
C MET A 372 -12.18 -31.78 -36.26
N LYS A 373 -12.19 -33.12 -36.36
CA LYS A 373 -13.34 -33.92 -35.96
C LYS A 373 -12.91 -35.01 -34.98
N LYS A 374 -13.48 -34.96 -33.77
CA LYS A 374 -13.36 -36.00 -32.75
C LYS A 374 -13.87 -37.33 -33.29
N LYS A 375 -13.02 -38.36 -33.24
CA LYS A 375 -13.34 -39.72 -33.70
C LYS A 375 -12.85 -40.73 -32.68
N THR A 376 -13.80 -41.37 -32.00
CA THR A 376 -13.51 -42.45 -31.07
C THR A 376 -13.09 -43.70 -31.83
N LYS A 377 -11.92 -44.23 -31.49
CA LYS A 377 -11.36 -45.49 -32.00
C LYS A 377 -11.09 -46.40 -30.80
N LYS A 378 -10.93 -47.69 -31.06
CA LYS A 378 -10.42 -48.63 -30.05
C LYS A 378 -8.91 -48.73 -30.23
N ASP A 379 -8.15 -48.56 -29.16
CA ASP A 379 -6.70 -48.79 -29.17
C ASP A 379 -6.36 -50.30 -29.07
N GLU A 380 -5.07 -50.62 -29.09
CA GLU A 380 -4.57 -52.00 -29.12
C GLU A 380 -4.68 -52.71 -27.76
N GLU A 381 -4.81 -51.95 -26.67
CA GLU A 381 -5.07 -52.48 -25.31
C GLU A 381 -6.57 -52.70 -25.04
N GLY A 382 -7.43 -52.03 -25.80
CA GLY A 382 -8.86 -52.27 -25.85
C GLY A 382 -9.73 -51.15 -25.25
N TYR A 383 -9.20 -49.96 -25.04
CA TYR A 383 -9.96 -48.80 -24.56
C TYR A 383 -10.44 -47.94 -25.73
N LEU A 384 -11.45 -47.09 -25.47
CA LEU A 384 -12.13 -46.27 -26.49
C LEU A 384 -11.63 -44.81 -26.44
N VAL A 385 -10.46 -44.57 -27.04
CA VAL A 385 -9.80 -43.26 -27.08
C VAL A 385 -10.41 -42.39 -28.19
N THR A 386 -10.66 -41.12 -27.88
CA THR A 386 -11.22 -40.14 -28.83
C THR A 386 -10.14 -39.20 -29.33
N VAL A 387 -9.68 -39.43 -30.57
CA VAL A 387 -8.63 -38.64 -31.22
C VAL A 387 -9.27 -37.59 -32.12
N GLU A 388 -8.71 -36.37 -32.17
CA GLU A 388 -9.10 -35.35 -33.14
C GLU A 388 -8.29 -35.45 -34.43
N GLU A 389 -8.94 -35.86 -35.52
CA GLU A 389 -8.30 -35.96 -36.84
C GLU A 389 -8.73 -34.77 -37.72
N PRO A 390 -7.80 -34.10 -38.43
CA PRO A 390 -8.14 -33.00 -39.34
C PRO A 390 -8.77 -33.52 -40.63
N VAL A 391 -10.07 -33.28 -40.80
CA VAL A 391 -10.84 -33.68 -41.99
C VAL A 391 -11.11 -32.48 -42.90
N TRP A 392 -10.94 -32.66 -44.21
CA TRP A 392 -11.24 -31.62 -45.20
C TRP A 392 -12.73 -31.66 -45.61
N GLU A 393 -13.43 -30.56 -45.39
CA GLU A 393 -14.87 -30.42 -45.67
C GLU A 393 -15.10 -29.34 -46.74
N SER A 394 -15.93 -29.65 -47.75
CA SER A 394 -16.24 -28.74 -48.87
C SER A 394 -17.52 -27.95 -48.63
N PHE A 395 -17.51 -26.63 -48.87
CA PHE A 395 -18.71 -25.79 -48.76
C PHE A 395 -19.15 -25.18 -50.10
N SER A 396 -20.45 -24.87 -50.19
CA SER A 396 -21.07 -24.03 -51.21
C SER A 396 -22.39 -23.43 -50.67
N GLU A 397 -22.61 -22.14 -50.88
CA GLU A 397 -23.83 -21.42 -50.45
C GLU A 397 -24.94 -21.52 -51.51
N ASP A 398 -26.21 -21.60 -51.08
CA ASP A 398 -27.39 -21.17 -51.86
C ASP A 398 -28.68 -21.10 -51.00
N GLU A 399 -29.68 -20.38 -51.52
CA GLU A 399 -31.05 -20.14 -50.99
C GLU A 399 -31.26 -19.26 -49.73
N PRO A 400 -32.40 -18.51 -49.63
CA PRO A 400 -33.06 -17.74 -50.69
C PRO A 400 -33.51 -16.31 -50.25
N ALA A 401 -33.84 -15.43 -51.21
CA ALA A 401 -34.23 -14.04 -50.96
C ALA A 401 -35.69 -13.69 -51.39
N ALA A 402 -36.30 -12.70 -50.74
CA ALA A 402 -37.69 -12.26 -50.99
C ALA A 402 -37.81 -11.08 -52.01
N PRO A 403 -38.95 -10.91 -52.71
CA PRO A 403 -39.01 -10.13 -53.96
C PRO A 403 -39.43 -8.64 -53.84
N PRO A 404 -39.09 -7.78 -54.83
CA PRO A 404 -39.33 -6.32 -54.80
C PRO A 404 -40.48 -5.79 -55.70
N LYS A 405 -41.01 -4.59 -55.38
CA LYS A 405 -41.74 -3.56 -56.20
C LYS A 405 -42.26 -2.45 -55.24
N LYS A 406 -42.52 -1.18 -55.57
CA LYS A 406 -42.45 -0.34 -56.81
C LYS A 406 -42.41 1.17 -56.41
N LYS A 407 -42.05 2.08 -57.34
CA LYS A 407 -42.12 3.56 -57.14
C LYS A 407 -43.48 4.16 -57.58
N PRO A 408 -43.92 5.25 -56.94
CA PRO A 408 -44.36 6.50 -57.60
C PRO A 408 -43.54 7.71 -57.06
N ALA A 409 -43.07 8.69 -57.84
CA ALA A 409 -43.70 9.64 -58.79
C ALA A 409 -44.13 10.97 -58.12
N LEU A 410 -43.82 12.12 -58.76
CA LEU A 410 -43.92 13.47 -58.19
C LEU A 410 -45.25 14.17 -58.50
N SER A 411 -45.65 15.13 -57.65
CA SER A 411 -46.41 16.33 -58.05
C SER A 411 -46.16 17.51 -57.09
N SER A 412 -46.35 18.75 -57.56
CA SER A 412 -45.85 19.99 -56.92
C SER A 412 -46.90 21.10 -56.79
N THR A 413 -46.91 21.86 -55.68
CA THR A 413 -47.42 23.25 -55.50
C THR A 413 -47.16 23.73 -54.05
N GLY A 414 -46.90 25.00 -53.69
CA GLY A 414 -46.50 26.17 -54.49
C GLY A 414 -46.79 27.56 -53.85
N SER A 415 -45.77 28.26 -53.31
CA SER A 415 -45.76 29.71 -52.90
C SER A 415 -46.68 30.12 -51.70
N LYS A 416 -46.60 31.24 -50.93
CA LYS A 416 -45.81 32.51 -50.76
C LYS A 416 -45.68 32.81 -49.22
N GLY A 417 -44.97 33.81 -48.67
CA GLY A 417 -44.00 34.79 -49.19
C GLY A 417 -44.05 36.21 -48.54
N LYS A 418 -42.91 36.69 -47.97
CA LYS A 418 -42.55 38.06 -47.44
C LYS A 418 -42.81 38.45 -45.94
N LYS A 419 -41.68 38.71 -45.26
CA LYS A 419 -41.30 39.85 -44.36
C LYS A 419 -42.02 40.21 -43.03
N ALA A 420 -41.14 40.51 -42.06
CA ALA A 420 -41.18 41.54 -40.99
C ALA A 420 -41.83 41.23 -39.62
N GLY A 421 -41.24 41.82 -38.56
CA GLY A 421 -41.72 41.81 -37.16
C GLY A 421 -40.60 41.65 -36.11
N GLN A 422 -40.51 42.58 -35.14
CA GLN A 422 -39.72 42.43 -33.91
C GLN A 422 -40.65 42.09 -32.73
N GLY A 423 -40.15 41.48 -31.65
CA GLY A 423 -40.82 41.49 -30.34
C GLY A 423 -40.65 40.25 -29.48
N ASN A 424 -40.28 40.44 -28.21
CA ASN A 424 -40.16 39.40 -27.18
C ASN A 424 -41.49 38.68 -26.89
N ILE A 425 -41.45 37.38 -26.48
CA ILE A 425 -41.97 36.86 -25.18
C ILE A 425 -41.97 35.30 -25.12
N ILE A 426 -41.22 34.75 -24.15
CA ILE A 426 -41.50 33.63 -23.21
C ILE A 426 -42.14 32.29 -23.71
N ARG A 427 -41.33 31.19 -23.58
CA ARG A 427 -41.64 29.76 -23.23
C ARG A 427 -42.09 28.68 -24.26
N ARG A 428 -41.35 27.54 -24.14
CA ARG A 428 -41.76 26.10 -24.12
C ARG A 428 -41.72 25.20 -25.40
N ILE A 429 -40.67 24.37 -25.44
CA ILE A 429 -40.62 22.89 -25.63
C ILE A 429 -41.21 22.26 -26.92
N SER A 430 -40.36 21.60 -27.75
CA SER A 430 -40.48 20.16 -28.17
C SER A 430 -39.38 19.70 -29.15
N SER A 431 -39.06 18.38 -29.15
CA SER A 431 -38.41 17.52 -30.18
C SER A 431 -37.13 18.00 -30.93
N VAL A 432 -35.96 17.34 -30.84
CA VAL A 432 -35.55 15.97 -31.26
C VAL A 432 -35.31 15.80 -32.77
N LEU A 433 -34.03 15.67 -33.16
CA LEU A 433 -33.36 14.65 -34.03
C LEU A 433 -31.86 15.07 -34.06
N SER A 434 -30.85 14.22 -33.80
CA SER A 434 -30.43 12.95 -34.44
C SER A 434 -29.85 13.14 -35.85
N GLY A 435 -28.54 12.94 -35.98
CA GLY A 435 -27.80 13.01 -37.25
C GLY A 435 -26.29 12.83 -37.03
N ALA A 436 -25.82 11.59 -37.00
CA ALA A 436 -24.38 11.27 -36.93
C ALA A 436 -23.74 11.30 -38.34
N LEU A 437 -22.45 11.61 -38.39
CA LEU A 437 -21.64 11.61 -39.61
C LEU A 437 -20.45 10.65 -39.40
N LEU A 438 -20.14 9.84 -40.42
CA LEU A 438 -19.07 8.84 -40.39
C LEU A 438 -18.19 8.98 -41.63
N LEU A 439 -16.88 8.76 -41.47
CA LEU A 439 -15.84 8.96 -42.49
C LEU A 439 -15.54 7.66 -43.25
N THR A 440 -15.21 7.75 -44.54
CA THR A 440 -14.36 6.78 -45.25
C THR A 440 -13.47 7.46 -46.30
N THR A 441 -12.18 7.56 -45.97
CA THR A 441 -10.98 7.28 -46.81
C THR A 441 -10.99 7.45 -48.35
N ALA A 442 -9.95 8.14 -48.86
CA ALA A 442 -9.28 7.84 -50.14
C ALA A 442 -7.87 8.48 -50.21
N SER A 443 -6.89 7.79 -50.78
CA SER A 443 -5.52 8.30 -51.04
C SER A 443 -5.32 8.72 -52.51
N PRO A 444 -4.40 9.65 -52.84
CA PRO A 444 -4.18 10.14 -54.19
C PRO A 444 -3.03 9.44 -54.94
N CYS A 445 -3.11 9.40 -56.28
CA CYS A 445 -1.97 9.10 -57.16
C CYS A 445 -2.03 9.86 -58.50
N ILE A 446 -0.92 10.55 -58.81
CA ILE A 446 -0.28 10.77 -60.13
C ILE A 446 -1.16 11.21 -61.33
N ALA A 447 -0.95 12.45 -61.78
CA ALA A 447 -0.92 12.83 -63.19
C ALA A 447 -0.03 14.09 -63.37
N MET A 448 0.66 14.23 -64.52
CA MET A 448 1.53 15.38 -64.84
C MET A 448 0.93 16.29 -65.92
N LEU A 449 1.28 17.59 -65.92
CA LEU A 449 2.02 18.29 -66.99
C LEU A 449 2.13 19.81 -66.74
N SER A 450 3.18 20.42 -67.28
CA SER A 450 3.62 21.83 -67.10
C SER A 450 3.37 22.65 -68.40
N PRO A 451 3.92 23.88 -68.63
CA PRO A 451 4.57 24.87 -67.74
C PRO A 451 4.11 26.35 -67.96
N ALA A 452 4.54 27.30 -67.10
CA ALA A 452 5.08 28.63 -67.51
C ALA A 452 5.45 29.59 -66.35
N SER A 453 6.59 30.28 -66.50
CA SER A 453 6.99 31.58 -65.88
C SER A 453 7.18 31.72 -64.34
N THR A 454 8.14 32.58 -64.00
CA THR A 454 8.75 32.85 -62.67
C THR A 454 8.57 34.33 -62.25
N PRO A 455 9.15 34.84 -61.15
CA PRO A 455 9.08 34.36 -59.75
C PRO A 455 8.67 35.48 -58.76
N ALA A 456 7.90 35.17 -57.70
CA ALA A 456 7.49 36.17 -56.69
C ALA A 456 7.38 35.64 -55.24
N ALA A 457 8.19 34.65 -54.87
CA ALA A 457 8.08 33.93 -53.59
C ALA A 457 8.99 34.51 -52.49
N LEU A 458 8.72 35.73 -51.98
CA LEU A 458 9.34 36.21 -50.73
C LEU A 458 8.58 37.36 -50.00
N ALA A 459 7.24 37.34 -49.97
CA ALA A 459 6.46 38.43 -49.33
C ALA A 459 5.23 38.00 -48.50
N LEU A 460 4.71 36.77 -48.64
CA LEU A 460 3.40 36.39 -48.08
C LEU A 460 3.45 35.32 -46.96
N ALA A 461 4.63 35.06 -46.39
CA ALA A 461 4.82 34.08 -45.31
C ALA A 461 4.70 34.65 -43.88
N LEU A 462 4.35 35.93 -43.72
CA LEU A 462 4.40 36.66 -42.44
C LEU A 462 3.05 37.14 -41.87
N LEU A 463 1.92 36.78 -42.50
CA LEU A 463 0.57 37.22 -42.08
C LEU A 463 -0.47 36.07 -41.97
N ALA A 464 -0.02 34.83 -41.83
CA ALA A 464 -0.89 33.66 -41.60
C ALA A 464 -0.84 33.12 -40.16
N GLY A 465 -0.04 33.71 -39.27
CA GLY A 465 -0.15 33.52 -37.82
C GLY A 465 -1.24 34.41 -37.22
N HIS A 466 -1.93 33.93 -36.18
CA HIS A 466 -3.08 34.58 -35.50
C HIS A 466 -4.45 34.50 -36.19
N CYS A 467 -5.00 33.28 -36.40
CA CYS A 467 -6.44 33.02 -36.19
C CYS A 467 -6.81 31.52 -36.11
N ALA A 468 -6.09 30.75 -35.29
CA ALA A 468 -6.57 29.44 -34.84
C ALA A 468 -7.22 29.59 -33.46
N ALA A 469 -8.55 29.74 -33.41
CA ALA A 469 -9.27 29.85 -32.15
C ALA A 469 -9.25 28.49 -31.42
N LYS A 470 -8.68 28.45 -30.20
CA LYS A 470 -8.73 27.24 -29.36
C LYS A 470 -10.18 26.82 -29.14
N GLN A 471 -10.49 25.56 -29.40
CA GLN A 471 -11.71 24.95 -28.84
C GLN A 471 -11.54 24.78 -27.33
N PRO A 472 -12.63 24.84 -26.54
CA PRO A 472 -12.59 24.54 -25.11
C PRO A 472 -12.49 23.02 -24.91
N ARG A 473 -11.27 22.50 -24.96
CA ARG A 473 -10.90 21.17 -24.49
C ARG A 473 -9.65 21.27 -23.62
N ASP A 474 -9.50 20.26 -22.78
CA ASP A 474 -8.28 19.96 -22.03
C ASP A 474 -7.88 21.05 -21.01
N ASP A 475 -8.72 21.19 -19.98
CA ASP A 475 -8.31 21.71 -18.67
C ASP A 475 -7.79 20.52 -17.83
N PRO A 476 -6.49 20.44 -17.50
CA PRO A 476 -5.94 19.34 -16.71
C PRO A 476 -6.60 19.21 -15.32
N ALA A 477 -7.12 20.30 -14.74
CA ALA A 477 -7.82 20.26 -13.46
C ALA A 477 -9.25 19.69 -13.56
N LEU A 478 -9.79 19.53 -14.77
CA LEU A 478 -11.01 18.74 -15.02
C LEU A 478 -10.67 17.27 -15.31
N LEU A 479 -9.58 17.00 -16.04
CA LEU A 479 -9.11 15.63 -16.30
C LEU A 479 -8.68 14.93 -15.00
N ARG A 480 -7.94 15.61 -14.12
CA ARG A 480 -7.53 15.07 -12.80
C ARG A 480 -8.70 14.79 -11.84
N ARG A 481 -9.92 15.30 -12.14
CA ARG A 481 -11.17 14.98 -11.41
C ARG A 481 -11.96 13.81 -12.01
N ALA A 482 -11.54 13.32 -13.16
CA ALA A 482 -12.13 12.17 -13.86
C ALA A 482 -11.24 10.92 -13.77
N CYS A 483 -10.11 11.00 -13.04
CA CYS A 483 -9.28 9.85 -12.73
C CYS A 483 -10.04 8.83 -11.87
N PRO A 484 -9.90 7.52 -12.14
CA PRO A 484 -10.41 6.49 -11.26
C PRO A 484 -9.62 6.50 -9.94
N ASP A 485 -10.19 5.86 -8.91
CA ASP A 485 -9.40 5.45 -7.75
C ASP A 485 -8.38 4.37 -8.19
N TYR A 486 -7.15 4.43 -7.68
CA TYR A 486 -6.11 3.50 -8.13
C TYR A 486 -6.25 2.10 -7.52
N LEU A 487 -6.91 1.94 -6.37
CA LEU A 487 -7.26 0.62 -5.85
C LEU A 487 -8.26 -0.07 -6.78
N ASP A 488 -9.31 0.62 -7.22
CA ASP A 488 -10.26 0.11 -8.21
C ASP A 488 -9.60 -0.16 -9.58
N TYR A 489 -8.63 0.67 -9.99
CA TYR A 489 -7.88 0.52 -11.24
C TYR A 489 -6.97 -0.71 -11.21
N SER A 490 -6.11 -0.86 -10.20
CA SER A 490 -5.10 -1.94 -10.09
C SER A 490 -5.69 -3.36 -10.17
N GLN A 491 -6.95 -3.54 -9.77
CA GLN A 491 -7.67 -4.83 -9.77
C GLN A 491 -8.02 -5.37 -11.16
N VAL A 492 -7.89 -4.58 -12.24
CA VAL A 492 -8.29 -4.98 -13.60
C VAL A 492 -7.18 -4.79 -14.62
N PRO A 493 -7.10 -5.65 -15.67
CA PRO A 493 -6.07 -5.54 -16.69
C PRO A 493 -6.38 -4.45 -17.73
N HIS A 494 -5.39 -3.64 -18.06
CA HIS A 494 -5.49 -2.60 -19.10
C HIS A 494 -4.56 -2.85 -20.30
N ALA A 495 -4.99 -2.37 -21.46
CA ALA A 495 -4.14 -2.29 -22.65
C ALA A 495 -3.27 -1.02 -22.64
N PRO A 496 -2.06 -1.01 -23.24
CA PRO A 496 -1.44 -2.11 -23.99
C PRO A 496 -1.06 -3.30 -23.11
N TYR A 497 -1.03 -4.48 -23.71
CA TYR A 497 -0.49 -5.69 -23.10
C TYR A 497 0.94 -5.91 -23.63
N SER A 498 1.77 -6.58 -22.86
CA SER A 498 3.12 -6.95 -23.27
C SER A 498 3.15 -7.83 -24.54
N ASP A 499 4.28 -7.82 -25.24
CA ASP A 499 4.53 -8.77 -26.33
C ASP A 499 5.02 -10.16 -25.85
N GLY A 500 5.27 -10.33 -24.55
CA GLY A 500 5.69 -11.61 -23.95
C GLY A 500 4.61 -12.71 -23.89
N PRO A 501 4.95 -13.92 -23.41
CA PRO A 501 4.00 -15.02 -23.25
C PRO A 501 2.88 -14.79 -22.23
N LEU A 502 3.13 -14.07 -21.13
CA LEU A 502 2.13 -13.87 -20.06
C LEU A 502 1.06 -12.84 -20.42
N LYS A 503 1.35 -11.94 -21.38
CA LYS A 503 0.48 -10.80 -21.73
C LYS A 503 0.13 -9.94 -20.51
N LEU A 504 1.15 -9.59 -19.73
CA LEU A 504 0.98 -8.67 -18.60
C LEU A 504 0.39 -7.33 -19.07
N PRO A 505 -0.61 -6.78 -18.35
CA PRO A 505 -1.23 -5.51 -18.69
C PRO A 505 -0.34 -4.30 -18.33
N TYR A 506 -0.63 -3.16 -18.94
CA TYR A 506 -0.16 -1.87 -18.47
C TYR A 506 -0.92 -1.45 -17.20
N GLN A 507 -0.25 -0.88 -16.20
CA GLN A 507 -0.89 -0.46 -14.94
C GLN A 507 -0.49 0.95 -14.46
N ARG A 508 0.23 1.74 -15.26
CA ARG A 508 0.47 3.14 -14.90
C ARG A 508 -0.80 3.98 -15.12
N PRO A 509 -1.14 4.92 -14.22
CA PRO A 509 -2.18 5.91 -14.49
C PRO A 509 -1.91 6.71 -15.78
N ALA A 510 -2.99 7.21 -16.38
CA ALA A 510 -2.91 8.23 -17.43
C ALA A 510 -2.07 9.43 -16.93
N PRO A 511 -1.28 10.11 -17.80
CA PRO A 511 -0.34 11.15 -17.37
C PRO A 511 -0.93 12.26 -16.49
N GLU A 512 -2.19 12.62 -16.71
CA GLU A 512 -2.92 13.66 -15.96
C GLU A 512 -3.37 13.19 -14.55
N CYS A 513 -3.35 11.88 -14.31
CA CYS A 513 -3.76 11.26 -13.05
C CYS A 513 -2.61 10.95 -12.10
N ARG A 514 -1.37 10.91 -12.62
CA ARG A 514 -0.17 10.58 -11.82
C ARG A 514 0.00 11.56 -10.65
N THR A 515 0.39 11.08 -9.48
CA THR A 515 0.56 11.93 -8.29
C THR A 515 1.76 12.88 -8.44
N PHE A 516 2.88 12.35 -8.93
CA PHE A 516 4.18 13.00 -9.15
C PHE A 516 4.79 12.49 -10.47
N THR A 517 5.74 13.22 -11.07
CA THR A 517 6.43 12.80 -12.30
C THR A 517 7.89 13.26 -12.34
N SER A 518 8.83 12.35 -12.56
CA SER A 518 10.26 12.64 -12.80
C SER A 518 10.63 12.28 -14.25
N GLN A 519 11.32 13.19 -14.96
CA GLN A 519 11.84 12.90 -16.30
C GLN A 519 13.04 11.94 -16.25
N SER A 520 13.80 11.96 -15.15
CA SER A 520 14.91 11.03 -14.93
C SER A 520 14.41 9.59 -14.74
N VAL A 521 13.28 9.38 -14.03
CA VAL A 521 12.64 8.07 -13.92
C VAL A 521 12.07 7.58 -15.26
N GLU A 522 11.40 8.45 -16.04
CA GLU A 522 10.94 8.08 -17.39
C GLU A 522 12.12 7.71 -18.31
N LYS A 523 13.28 8.36 -18.15
CA LYS A 523 14.52 7.97 -18.84
C LYS A 523 15.02 6.60 -18.40
N VAL A 524 15.10 6.31 -17.09
CA VAL A 524 15.51 4.99 -16.58
C VAL A 524 14.59 3.88 -17.09
N ILE A 525 13.26 4.11 -17.08
CA ILE A 525 12.29 3.19 -17.68
C ILE A 525 12.62 2.97 -19.16
N SER A 526 12.79 4.02 -19.95
CA SER A 526 13.09 3.91 -21.39
C SER A 526 14.43 3.20 -21.66
N ASP A 527 15.49 3.54 -20.94
CA ASP A 527 16.81 2.95 -21.12
C ASP A 527 16.76 1.43 -20.83
N VAL A 528 16.28 1.03 -19.65
CA VAL A 528 16.26 -0.37 -19.20
C VAL A 528 15.31 -1.21 -20.04
N THR A 529 14.07 -0.75 -20.26
CA THR A 529 13.05 -1.55 -20.99
C THR A 529 13.36 -1.74 -22.46
N SER A 530 14.12 -0.82 -23.08
CA SER A 530 14.62 -1.00 -24.44
C SER A 530 15.62 -2.15 -24.58
N ARG A 531 16.32 -2.50 -23.48
CA ARG A 531 17.38 -3.53 -23.41
C ARG A 531 16.91 -4.87 -22.86
N LEU A 532 15.82 -4.90 -22.08
CA LEU A 532 15.26 -6.12 -21.48
C LEU A 532 14.79 -7.11 -22.55
N VAL A 533 15.32 -8.35 -22.54
CA VAL A 533 14.95 -9.40 -23.51
C VAL A 533 13.51 -9.84 -23.30
N ASN A 534 13.18 -10.22 -22.06
CA ASN A 534 11.83 -10.63 -21.65
C ASN A 534 10.89 -9.41 -21.62
N LYS A 535 9.85 -9.43 -22.47
CA LYS A 535 8.90 -8.31 -22.62
C LYS A 535 7.80 -8.28 -21.56
N ASP A 536 7.56 -9.38 -20.84
CA ASP A 536 6.73 -9.37 -19.63
C ASP A 536 7.49 -8.70 -18.47
N LEU A 537 8.76 -9.07 -18.27
CA LEU A 537 9.67 -8.39 -17.34
C LEU A 537 9.78 -6.89 -17.63
N ALA A 538 9.90 -6.50 -18.91
CA ALA A 538 9.90 -5.09 -19.31
C ALA A 538 8.58 -4.37 -18.99
N GLN A 539 7.42 -5.02 -19.15
CA GLN A 539 6.12 -4.44 -18.82
C GLN A 539 5.93 -4.33 -17.30
N LEU A 540 6.34 -5.33 -16.52
CA LEU A 540 6.29 -5.28 -15.05
C LEU A 540 7.23 -4.18 -14.51
N PHE A 541 8.47 -4.07 -15.02
CA PHE A 541 9.38 -2.99 -14.65
C PHE A 541 8.82 -1.60 -15.01
N THR A 542 8.18 -1.47 -16.19
CA THR A 542 7.48 -0.24 -16.61
C THR A 542 6.39 0.16 -15.63
N ASN A 543 5.63 -0.79 -15.10
CA ASN A 543 4.55 -0.53 -14.15
C ASN A 543 5.09 -0.28 -12.73
N ALA A 544 6.10 -1.04 -12.31
CA ALA A 544 6.58 -1.12 -10.94
C ALA A 544 7.51 0.04 -10.54
N LEU A 545 8.55 0.35 -11.34
CA LEU A 545 9.50 1.42 -11.01
C LEU A 545 8.84 2.78 -10.74
N PRO A 546 7.86 3.26 -11.52
CA PRO A 546 7.22 4.54 -11.25
C PRO A 546 6.04 4.44 -10.27
N ASN A 547 5.65 3.25 -9.76
CA ASN A 547 4.38 3.05 -9.06
C ASN A 547 4.18 4.02 -7.90
N THR A 548 5.20 4.21 -7.05
CA THR A 548 5.19 5.19 -5.94
C THR A 548 4.91 6.61 -6.44
N LEU A 549 5.70 7.09 -7.41
CA LEU A 549 5.57 8.45 -7.95
C LEU A 549 4.23 8.67 -8.65
N ASP A 550 3.79 7.69 -9.43
CA ASP A 550 2.55 7.71 -10.18
C ASP A 550 1.31 7.65 -9.27
N THR A 551 1.37 7.03 -8.09
CA THR A 551 0.16 6.67 -7.31
C THR A 551 0.14 7.08 -5.84
N THR A 552 1.28 7.09 -5.11
CA THR A 552 1.29 7.21 -3.64
C THR A 552 1.77 8.55 -3.08
N VAL A 553 2.21 9.49 -3.93
CA VAL A 553 2.60 10.85 -3.48
C VAL A 553 1.35 11.69 -3.20
N ALA A 554 0.64 11.35 -2.12
CA ALA A 554 -0.66 11.89 -1.76
C ALA A 554 -0.61 13.40 -1.46
N TRP A 555 0.52 13.90 -0.95
CA TRP A 555 0.80 15.34 -0.82
C TRP A 555 2.30 15.62 -0.87
N HIS A 556 2.70 16.70 -1.55
CA HIS A 556 4.08 17.19 -1.56
C HIS A 556 4.11 18.72 -1.75
N VAL A 557 5.01 19.41 -1.05
CA VAL A 557 5.35 20.83 -1.24
C VAL A 557 6.85 21.08 -0.96
N ASN A 558 7.48 21.97 -1.72
CA ASN A 558 8.86 22.39 -1.50
C ASN A 558 9.03 23.42 -0.35
N ASP A 559 7.96 24.15 0.00
CA ASP A 559 7.96 25.12 1.10
C ASP A 559 6.55 25.33 1.68
N THR A 560 6.34 24.86 2.90
CA THR A 560 5.11 25.11 3.68
C THR A 560 4.96 26.55 4.17
N THR A 561 6.04 27.33 4.31
CA THR A 561 5.97 28.68 4.89
C THR A 561 5.25 29.68 3.97
N SER A 562 5.31 29.45 2.66
CA SER A 562 4.48 30.12 1.65
C SER A 562 2.97 29.95 1.88
N ASN A 563 2.57 28.80 2.44
CA ASN A 563 1.19 28.46 2.71
C ASN A 563 0.73 29.13 4.01
N LYS A 564 0.08 30.30 3.88
CA LYS A 564 -0.60 30.99 4.98
C LYS A 564 -1.71 30.10 5.56
N MET A 565 -1.36 29.30 6.57
CA MET A 565 -2.31 28.52 7.38
C MET A 565 -3.52 29.40 7.71
N LYS A 566 -4.71 28.95 7.29
CA LYS A 566 -5.96 29.60 7.69
C LYS A 566 -6.09 29.41 9.20
N ARG A 567 -5.83 30.48 9.96
CA ARG A 567 -5.71 30.51 11.44
C ARG A 567 -7.03 30.18 12.14
N GLY A 568 -7.46 28.92 12.05
CA GLY A 568 -8.75 28.43 12.54
C GLY A 568 -8.73 27.04 13.17
N ILE A 569 -7.62 26.27 13.05
CA ILE A 569 -7.46 25.00 13.77
C ILE A 569 -6.58 25.24 15.00
N HIS A 570 -7.19 25.19 16.18
CA HIS A 570 -6.51 25.36 17.47
C HIS A 570 -5.92 24.03 17.97
N HIS A 571 -4.83 23.57 17.38
CA HIS A 571 -3.98 22.56 18.04
C HIS A 571 -3.34 23.19 19.28
N LYS A 572 -3.22 22.42 20.37
CA LYS A 572 -2.74 22.91 21.69
C LYS A 572 -1.22 22.75 21.90
N ARG A 573 -0.49 22.27 20.88
CA ARG A 573 0.96 22.06 20.88
C ARG A 573 1.60 22.63 19.59
N ASN A 574 1.38 23.91 19.31
CA ASN A 574 2.09 24.58 18.22
C ASN A 574 3.50 25.00 18.69
N ASP A 575 4.45 24.07 18.56
CA ASP A 575 5.86 24.40 18.38
C ASP A 575 5.98 25.20 17.06
N PRO A 576 6.44 26.47 17.07
CA PRO A 576 6.34 27.35 15.89
C PRO A 576 7.26 26.94 14.73
N GLU A 577 8.16 26.00 14.97
CA GLU A 577 9.09 25.44 13.98
C GLU A 577 8.58 24.13 13.35
N SER A 578 7.42 23.61 13.77
CA SER A 578 6.90 22.37 13.18
C SER A 578 6.46 22.52 11.73
N TRP A 579 6.68 21.47 10.95
CA TRP A 579 6.26 21.34 9.54
C TRP A 579 6.84 22.41 8.60
N GLN A 580 8.04 22.93 8.86
CA GLN A 580 8.69 23.92 7.98
C GLN A 580 9.41 23.28 6.77
N GLY A 581 9.72 24.08 5.75
CA GLY A 581 10.48 23.65 4.56
C GLY A 581 9.71 22.73 3.62
N ALA A 582 10.45 21.89 2.89
CA ALA A 582 9.87 20.83 2.06
C ALA A 582 9.20 19.77 2.93
N GLN A 583 8.07 19.22 2.48
CA GLN A 583 7.28 18.19 3.16
C GLN A 583 6.63 17.26 2.12
N SER A 584 6.59 15.97 2.40
CA SER A 584 6.05 14.94 1.49
C SER A 584 5.37 13.83 2.28
N PHE A 585 4.12 13.52 1.95
CA PHE A 585 3.35 12.44 2.55
C PHE A 585 3.13 11.33 1.51
N ILE A 586 3.64 10.14 1.82
CA ILE A 586 3.73 8.99 0.93
C ILE A 586 2.91 7.85 1.53
N VAL A 587 1.81 7.47 0.89
CA VAL A 587 0.95 6.39 1.39
C VAL A 587 1.47 5.01 0.99
N THR A 588 1.15 3.96 1.74
CA THR A 588 1.62 2.59 1.41
C THR A 588 1.01 2.04 0.11
N GLY A 589 -0.16 2.57 -0.28
CA GLY A 589 -0.89 2.25 -1.49
C GLY A 589 -2.38 2.28 -1.22
N ASP A 590 -2.98 1.09 -1.17
CA ASP A 590 -4.38 0.81 -0.86
C ASP A 590 -4.90 1.36 0.50
N ILE A 591 -4.00 1.75 1.41
CA ILE A 591 -4.34 2.41 2.68
C ILE A 591 -3.87 3.87 2.64
N THR A 592 -4.77 4.82 2.92
CA THR A 592 -4.46 6.27 2.94
C THR A 592 -3.77 6.73 4.24
N ALA A 593 -2.67 6.06 4.59
CA ALA A 593 -1.79 6.36 5.72
C ALA A 593 -0.33 6.08 5.33
N GLU A 594 0.62 6.70 6.04
CA GLU A 594 2.06 6.53 5.81
C GLU A 594 2.67 5.65 6.91
N TRP A 595 3.28 4.53 6.54
CA TRP A 595 4.18 3.76 7.41
C TRP A 595 5.61 4.27 7.22
N LEU A 596 6.36 4.46 8.31
CA LEU A 596 7.77 4.92 8.22
C LEU A 596 8.67 3.91 7.49
N ARG A 597 8.36 2.61 7.63
CA ARG A 597 9.00 1.51 6.89
C ARG A 597 8.70 1.62 5.39
N ASP A 598 7.43 1.59 5.02
CA ASP A 598 6.98 1.58 3.64
C ASP A 598 7.46 2.82 2.89
N SER A 599 7.25 4.04 3.40
CA SER A 599 7.61 5.25 2.66
C SER A 599 9.11 5.39 2.41
N THR A 600 9.95 4.88 3.31
CA THR A 600 11.40 4.77 3.09
C THR A 600 11.72 3.81 1.94
N ASN A 601 11.25 2.57 2.00
CA ASN A 601 11.56 1.56 0.98
C ASN A 601 10.89 1.86 -0.38
N GLN A 602 9.75 2.56 -0.38
CA GLN A 602 9.07 3.04 -1.58
C GLN A 602 9.91 4.08 -2.35
N LEU A 603 10.70 4.90 -1.64
CA LEU A 603 11.53 5.97 -2.23
C LEU A 603 12.95 5.52 -2.59
N GLU A 604 13.43 4.41 -2.02
CA GLU A 604 14.79 3.89 -2.19
C GLU A 604 15.27 3.80 -3.66
N PRO A 605 14.48 3.32 -4.65
CA PRO A 605 14.90 3.27 -6.06
C PRO A 605 15.18 4.64 -6.70
N TYR A 606 14.70 5.73 -6.09
CA TYR A 606 14.86 7.10 -6.62
C TYR A 606 16.01 7.85 -5.98
N GLN A 607 16.58 7.36 -4.87
CA GLN A 607 17.69 8.00 -4.15
C GLN A 607 18.87 8.37 -5.09
N PRO A 608 19.36 7.48 -6.00
CA PRO A 608 20.47 7.82 -6.88
C PRO A 608 20.16 8.97 -7.86
N LEU A 609 18.90 9.11 -8.27
CA LEU A 609 18.44 10.14 -9.20
C LEU A 609 18.29 11.52 -8.54
N ALA A 610 18.11 11.59 -7.22
CA ALA A 610 17.92 12.84 -6.48
C ALA A 610 19.10 13.82 -6.63
N LYS A 611 20.29 13.34 -6.97
CA LYS A 611 21.48 14.18 -7.21
C LYS A 611 21.44 14.94 -8.55
N THR A 612 20.60 14.53 -9.50
CA THR A 612 20.41 15.22 -10.80
C THR A 612 18.98 15.72 -11.06
N ASP A 613 17.98 15.17 -10.36
CA ASP A 613 16.58 15.60 -10.45
C ASP A 613 16.16 16.35 -9.17
N GLU A 614 16.19 17.69 -9.25
CA GLU A 614 15.77 18.61 -8.17
C GLU A 614 14.34 18.32 -7.68
N ALA A 615 13.44 17.80 -8.52
CA ALA A 615 12.10 17.46 -8.07
C ALA A 615 12.12 16.23 -7.14
N LEU A 616 12.92 15.21 -7.46
CA LEU A 616 13.14 14.05 -6.59
C LEU A 616 13.93 14.43 -5.33
N TYR A 617 14.91 15.32 -5.43
CA TYR A 617 15.63 15.87 -4.27
C TYR A 617 14.64 16.47 -3.25
N GLN A 618 13.77 17.37 -3.70
CA GLN A 618 12.80 18.04 -2.84
C GLN A 618 11.70 17.08 -2.34
N LEU A 619 11.32 16.06 -3.14
CA LEU A 619 10.39 15.01 -2.72
C LEU A 619 10.94 14.19 -1.55
N ILE A 620 12.18 13.70 -1.66
CA ILE A 620 12.81 12.85 -0.63
C ILE A 620 13.20 13.67 0.60
N LEU A 621 13.77 14.87 0.42
CA LEU A 621 14.03 15.82 1.51
C LEU A 621 12.74 16.14 2.29
N GLY A 622 11.62 16.33 1.58
CA GLY A 622 10.32 16.52 2.19
C GLY A 622 9.80 15.31 2.96
N ALA A 623 10.10 14.09 2.52
CA ALA A 623 9.74 12.86 3.24
C ALA A 623 10.55 12.73 4.55
N ILE A 624 11.86 13.02 4.52
CA ILE A 624 12.70 13.03 5.74
C ILE A 624 12.16 14.02 6.78
N HIS A 625 11.74 15.22 6.35
CA HIS A 625 11.15 16.21 7.25
C HIS A 625 9.76 15.79 7.77
N THR A 626 8.92 15.16 6.94
CA THR A 626 7.60 14.66 7.35
C THR A 626 7.73 13.50 8.35
N GLN A 627 8.60 12.52 8.10
CA GLN A 627 8.89 11.45 9.06
C GLN A 627 9.48 12.00 10.38
N ALA A 628 10.33 13.04 10.34
CA ALA A 628 10.85 13.66 11.56
C ALA A 628 9.73 14.26 12.44
N GLU A 629 8.75 14.94 11.86
CA GLU A 629 7.58 15.45 12.61
C GLU A 629 6.71 14.30 13.17
N PHE A 630 6.56 13.19 12.44
CA PHE A 630 5.85 12.00 12.93
C PHE A 630 6.56 11.38 14.15
N VAL A 631 7.88 11.16 14.08
CA VAL A 631 8.71 10.63 15.18
C VAL A 631 8.69 11.56 16.40
N ILE A 632 8.75 12.89 16.23
CA ILE A 632 8.63 13.86 17.34
C ILE A 632 7.27 13.79 18.04
N GLN A 633 6.20 13.44 17.31
CA GLN A 633 4.83 13.46 17.84
C GLN A 633 4.43 12.15 18.50
N SER A 634 4.84 10.99 17.97
CA SER A 634 4.49 9.66 18.52
C SER A 634 5.49 8.58 18.06
N PRO A 635 6.68 8.48 18.70
CA PRO A 635 7.79 7.63 18.25
C PRO A 635 7.58 6.12 18.44
N TYR A 636 6.50 5.72 19.12
CA TYR A 636 6.12 4.32 19.34
C TYR A 636 5.13 3.78 18.29
N CYS A 637 4.81 4.56 17.26
CA CYS A 637 3.79 4.21 16.28
C CYS A 637 4.39 3.97 14.89
N ASN A 638 3.93 2.92 14.23
CA ASN A 638 4.31 2.54 12.87
C ASN A 638 3.68 3.43 11.79
N ALA A 639 2.40 3.81 11.95
CA ALA A 639 1.58 4.39 10.88
C ALA A 639 0.95 5.75 11.22
N PHE A 640 0.98 6.68 10.26
CA PHE A 640 0.61 8.08 10.46
C PHE A 640 -0.49 8.59 9.51
N GLN A 641 -1.29 9.51 10.03
CA GLN A 641 -2.35 10.22 9.31
C GLN A 641 -1.76 11.34 8.42
N PRO A 642 -2.50 11.80 7.40
CA PRO A 642 -2.05 12.89 6.54
C PRO A 642 -1.66 14.15 7.34
N PRO A 643 -0.47 14.76 7.09
CA PRO A 643 0.01 15.95 7.78
C PRO A 643 -1.04 17.08 7.85
N PRO A 644 -1.25 17.74 9.00
CA PRO A 644 -2.20 18.85 9.12
C PRO A 644 -2.07 19.99 8.07
N PRO A 645 -0.86 20.32 7.54
CA PRO A 645 -0.72 21.28 6.45
C PRO A 645 -1.26 20.82 5.09
N SER A 646 -1.41 19.50 4.86
CA SER A 646 -1.92 18.95 3.60
C SER A 646 -3.39 19.30 3.33
N GLY A 647 -4.19 19.42 4.39
CA GLY A 647 -5.64 19.60 4.31
C GLY A 647 -6.40 18.36 3.83
N LEU A 648 -5.74 17.20 3.74
CA LEU A 648 -6.37 15.90 3.48
C LEU A 648 -7.21 15.44 4.69
N GLY A 649 -8.13 14.51 4.45
CA GLY A 649 -8.93 13.90 5.52
C GLY A 649 -8.22 12.70 6.14
N ALA A 650 -8.26 12.58 7.47
CA ALA A 650 -7.76 11.40 8.18
C ALA A 650 -8.51 10.12 7.76
N ALA A 651 -7.77 9.04 7.56
CA ALA A 651 -8.30 7.71 7.27
C ALA A 651 -8.97 7.12 8.52
N SER A 652 -10.10 6.43 8.32
CA SER A 652 -10.92 5.89 9.40
C SER A 652 -10.54 4.45 9.75
N SER A 653 -9.83 4.25 10.86
CA SER A 653 -9.74 2.92 11.46
C SER A 653 -11.03 2.55 12.22
N THR A 654 -11.31 1.25 12.29
CA THR A 654 -12.37 0.66 13.14
C THR A 654 -11.80 -0.18 14.31
N GLN A 655 -10.47 -0.27 14.40
CA GLN A 655 -9.73 -0.93 15.48
C GLN A 655 -10.01 -0.24 16.82
N LYS A 656 -9.67 -0.92 17.93
CA LYS A 656 -9.94 -0.45 19.29
C LYS A 656 -8.77 -0.80 20.17
N ASP A 657 -7.84 0.14 20.22
CA ASP A 657 -6.55 -0.06 20.81
C ASP A 657 -6.45 0.70 22.14
N THR A 658 -5.81 0.06 23.11
CA THR A 658 -5.43 0.65 24.39
C THR A 658 -3.91 0.68 24.40
N VAL A 659 -3.34 1.87 24.23
CA VAL A 659 -1.89 2.06 24.04
C VAL A 659 -1.35 3.05 25.06
N ASN A 660 -0.20 2.71 25.64
CA ASN A 660 0.63 3.63 26.40
C ASN A 660 2.01 3.75 25.71
N PRO A 661 2.60 4.94 25.57
CA PRO A 661 2.01 6.26 25.82
C PRO A 661 0.78 6.55 24.95
N THR A 662 -0.15 7.38 25.43
CA THR A 662 -1.37 7.72 24.67
C THR A 662 -1.04 8.64 23.49
N TYR A 663 -1.36 8.20 22.26
CA TYR A 663 -1.17 8.96 21.03
C TYR A 663 -2.37 9.87 20.68
N ASP A 664 -2.22 10.72 19.65
CA ASP A 664 -3.31 11.52 19.08
C ASP A 664 -3.84 10.87 17.79
N PRO A 665 -5.08 10.34 17.75
CA PRO A 665 -5.64 9.69 16.55
C PRO A 665 -5.90 10.63 15.35
N SER A 666 -5.61 11.93 15.47
CA SER A 666 -5.57 12.86 14.33
C SER A 666 -4.18 12.99 13.70
N VAL A 667 -3.16 12.39 14.30
CA VAL A 667 -1.77 12.33 13.81
C VAL A 667 -1.36 10.90 13.49
N VAL A 668 -1.85 9.92 14.25
CA VAL A 668 -1.48 8.49 14.14
C VAL A 668 -2.64 7.68 13.57
N PHE A 669 -2.34 6.77 12.64
CA PHE A 669 -3.29 5.82 12.06
C PHE A 669 -3.34 4.52 12.87
N GLU A 670 -2.18 3.91 13.09
CA GLU A 670 -1.96 2.72 13.92
C GLU A 670 -0.71 2.96 14.79
N CYS A 671 -0.69 2.41 16.01
CA CYS A 671 0.41 2.60 16.95
C CYS A 671 1.00 1.29 17.46
N LYS A 672 1.40 0.42 16.53
CA LYS A 672 2.26 -0.72 16.85
C LYS A 672 3.71 -0.25 16.94
N TYR A 673 4.44 -0.72 17.96
CA TYR A 673 5.85 -0.39 18.13
C TYR A 673 6.75 -1.39 17.40
N GLU A 674 7.40 -0.88 16.36
CA GLU A 674 8.31 -1.58 15.47
C GLU A 674 9.68 -0.89 15.47
N LEU A 675 10.71 -1.62 15.88
CA LEU A 675 12.08 -1.11 15.93
C LEU A 675 12.62 -0.77 14.53
N ASP A 676 12.15 -1.48 13.50
CA ASP A 676 12.42 -1.20 12.09
C ASP A 676 11.81 0.11 11.60
N SER A 677 10.63 0.54 12.08
CA SER A 677 10.05 1.84 11.70
C SER A 677 10.96 3.01 12.08
N LEU A 678 11.68 2.90 13.21
CA LEU A 678 12.69 3.88 13.61
C LEU A 678 14.03 3.69 12.88
N ALA A 679 14.40 2.47 12.53
CA ALA A 679 15.58 2.22 11.70
C ALA A 679 15.38 2.74 10.26
N ALA A 680 14.17 2.64 9.71
CA ALA A 680 13.77 3.16 8.40
C ALA A 680 13.77 4.69 8.36
N PHE A 681 13.38 5.36 9.45
CA PHE A 681 13.53 6.81 9.60
C PHE A 681 15.00 7.27 9.52
N LEU A 682 15.91 6.58 10.20
CA LEU A 682 17.35 6.84 10.05
C LEU A 682 17.84 6.48 8.63
N SER A 683 17.37 5.37 8.08
CA SER A 683 17.78 4.87 6.77
C SER A 683 17.44 5.84 5.62
N LEU A 684 16.26 6.46 5.62
CA LEU A 684 15.85 7.41 4.57
C LEU A 684 16.85 8.58 4.41
N GLY A 685 17.28 9.16 5.53
CA GLY A 685 18.29 10.22 5.57
C GLY A 685 19.69 9.71 5.23
N ASN A 686 20.08 8.53 5.74
CA ASN A 686 21.37 7.91 5.45
C ASN A 686 21.53 7.56 3.95
N GLN A 687 20.48 7.02 3.32
CA GLN A 687 20.41 6.75 1.89
C GLN A 687 20.51 8.05 1.07
N PHE A 688 19.75 9.07 1.45
CA PHE A 688 19.75 10.38 0.79
C PHE A 688 21.12 11.06 0.87
N HIS A 689 21.78 10.99 2.02
CA HIS A 689 23.15 11.47 2.19
C HIS A 689 24.15 10.68 1.31
N ASN A 690 24.06 9.35 1.29
CA ASN A 690 24.94 8.50 0.49
C ASN A 690 24.80 8.77 -1.03
N ALA A 691 23.56 8.99 -1.50
CA ALA A 691 23.29 9.22 -2.92
C ALA A 691 23.61 10.66 -3.38
N THR A 692 23.35 11.68 -2.55
CA THR A 692 23.47 13.09 -2.94
C THR A 692 24.69 13.82 -2.38
N GLY A 693 25.29 13.30 -1.29
CA GLY A 693 26.24 14.03 -0.45
C GLY A 693 25.61 15.11 0.45
N SER A 694 24.29 15.31 0.39
CA SER A 694 23.61 16.40 1.11
C SER A 694 23.49 16.13 2.60
N THR A 695 23.69 17.19 3.39
CA THR A 695 23.49 17.23 4.85
C THR A 695 22.35 18.18 5.24
N GLU A 696 21.62 18.74 4.28
CA GLU A 696 20.56 19.74 4.48
C GLU A 696 19.40 19.24 5.37
N TRP A 697 19.12 17.93 5.30
CA TRP A 697 18.11 17.24 6.09
C TRP A 697 18.41 17.17 7.59
N LEU A 698 19.67 17.35 8.01
CA LEU A 698 20.13 17.37 9.41
C LEU A 698 19.78 18.70 10.09
N THR A 699 18.49 19.02 10.10
CA THR A 699 17.90 20.22 10.71
C THR A 699 17.79 20.09 12.23
N ASP A 700 17.63 21.20 12.96
CA ASP A 700 17.34 21.19 14.42
C ASP A 700 16.09 20.34 14.75
N ARG A 701 15.12 20.31 13.83
CA ARG A 701 13.93 19.45 13.89
C ARG A 701 14.32 17.98 13.77
N TRP A 702 15.14 17.62 12.80
CA TRP A 702 15.62 16.24 12.64
C TRP A 702 16.49 15.79 13.84
N TYR A 703 17.36 16.64 14.38
CA TYR A 703 18.11 16.31 15.61
C TYR A 703 17.18 16.11 16.83
N LYS A 704 16.07 16.84 16.93
CA LYS A 704 15.04 16.61 17.95
C LYS A 704 14.34 15.26 17.76
N ALA A 705 14.09 14.83 16.52
CA ALA A 705 13.61 13.48 16.22
C ALA A 705 14.65 12.41 16.58
N LEU A 706 15.93 12.59 16.22
CA LEU A 706 17.02 11.67 16.60
C LEU A 706 17.11 11.48 18.12
N ASN A 707 17.11 12.57 18.90
CA ASN A 707 17.13 12.46 20.36
C ASN A 707 15.91 11.70 20.89
N THR A 708 14.73 11.91 20.30
CA THR A 708 13.50 11.17 20.65
C THR A 708 13.63 9.67 20.34
N VAL A 709 14.33 9.30 19.26
CA VAL A 709 14.69 7.90 18.97
C VAL A 709 15.65 7.36 20.02
N LEU A 710 16.75 8.06 20.31
CA LEU A 710 17.78 7.59 21.25
C LEU A 710 17.22 7.37 22.67
N ASP A 711 16.39 8.29 23.17
CA ASP A 711 15.68 8.15 24.45
C ASP A 711 14.76 6.91 24.47
N LEU A 712 14.10 6.60 23.34
CA LEU A 712 13.26 5.42 23.19
C LEU A 712 14.10 4.13 23.14
N LEU A 713 15.23 4.11 22.44
CA LEU A 713 16.13 2.95 22.42
C LEU A 713 16.67 2.63 23.82
N ASP A 714 16.94 3.64 24.66
CA ASP A 714 17.32 3.44 26.05
C ASP A 714 16.17 2.92 26.92
N ALA A 715 14.92 3.35 26.66
CA ALA A 715 13.73 2.84 27.35
C ALA A 715 13.39 1.39 26.99
N GLU A 716 13.39 1.04 25.70
CA GLU A 716 12.99 -0.28 25.22
C GLU A 716 14.16 -1.30 25.21
N SER A 717 15.36 -0.89 25.60
CA SER A 717 16.45 -1.81 26.01
C SER A 717 16.35 -2.27 27.46
N GLN A 718 15.41 -1.74 28.25
CA GLN A 718 15.24 -2.16 29.64
C GLN A 718 14.67 -3.60 29.74
N PRO A 719 15.19 -4.42 30.67
CA PRO A 719 14.70 -5.78 30.89
C PRO A 719 13.30 -5.76 31.53
N THR A 720 12.63 -6.91 31.56
CA THR A 720 11.38 -7.06 32.33
C THR A 720 11.64 -7.15 33.84
N PHE A 721 12.83 -7.58 34.25
CA PHE A 721 13.23 -7.65 35.66
C PHE A 721 14.65 -7.09 35.87
N ASP A 722 14.83 -6.29 36.93
CA ASP A 722 16.08 -5.61 37.26
C ASP A 722 17.13 -6.53 37.92
N THR A 723 18.18 -5.96 38.52
CA THR A 723 19.20 -6.70 39.28
C THR A 723 18.62 -7.58 40.37
N ASP A 724 17.64 -7.05 41.11
CA ASP A 724 17.06 -7.56 42.35
C ASP A 724 15.75 -8.33 42.12
N GLY A 725 15.40 -8.56 40.85
CA GLY A 725 14.25 -9.35 40.42
C GLY A 725 12.92 -8.60 40.47
N GLN A 726 12.93 -7.28 40.65
CA GLN A 726 11.73 -6.47 40.64
C GLN A 726 11.28 -6.20 39.20
N PHE A 727 9.95 -6.14 39.00
CA PHE A 727 9.37 -5.88 37.69
C PHE A 727 9.62 -4.42 37.26
N VAL A 728 10.31 -4.27 36.13
CA VAL A 728 10.50 -2.96 35.48
C VAL A 728 9.32 -2.73 34.55
N SER A 729 8.53 -1.68 34.81
CA SER A 729 7.43 -1.31 33.92
C SER A 729 7.97 -0.85 32.58
N ASN A 730 7.57 -1.54 31.50
CA ASN A 730 7.86 -1.05 30.15
C ASN A 730 7.18 0.30 29.90
N VAL A 731 7.77 1.14 29.04
CA VAL A 731 7.16 2.42 28.67
C VAL A 731 6.05 2.18 27.64
N TYR A 732 6.34 1.38 26.60
CA TYR A 732 5.32 0.96 25.66
C TYR A 732 4.44 -0.18 26.19
N THR A 733 3.12 -0.06 26.05
CA THR A 733 2.18 -1.19 26.12
C THR A 733 1.07 -1.06 25.08
N PHE A 734 0.57 -2.19 24.56
CA PHE A 734 -0.47 -2.21 23.52
C PHE A 734 -1.44 -3.39 23.71
N GLN A 735 -2.75 -3.11 23.66
CA GLN A 735 -3.79 -4.13 23.58
C GLN A 735 -4.86 -3.76 22.54
N ARG A 736 -5.26 -4.71 21.69
CA ARG A 736 -6.31 -4.54 20.67
C ARG A 736 -7.49 -5.48 20.94
N GLN A 737 -8.71 -5.03 20.65
CA GLN A 737 -9.89 -5.92 20.66
C GLN A 737 -9.97 -6.75 19.38
N THR A 738 -9.26 -7.89 19.37
CA THR A 738 -9.09 -8.80 18.21
C THR A 738 -9.38 -10.26 18.58
N THR A 739 -9.52 -11.12 17.56
CA THR A 739 -9.50 -12.59 17.69
C THR A 739 -8.20 -13.22 17.16
N LEU A 740 -7.31 -12.43 16.56
CA LEU A 740 -6.02 -12.89 16.03
C LEU A 740 -4.92 -12.72 17.09
N GLY A 741 -4.11 -13.76 17.29
CA GLY A 741 -3.09 -13.79 18.34
C GLY A 741 -1.90 -12.85 18.10
N THR A 742 -1.60 -12.53 16.84
CA THR A 742 -0.54 -11.59 16.46
C THR A 742 -0.95 -10.12 16.53
N GLU A 743 -2.26 -9.83 16.57
CA GLU A 743 -2.80 -8.47 16.54
C GLU A 743 -2.81 -7.79 17.92
N THR A 744 -2.28 -8.43 18.98
CA THR A 744 -2.23 -7.85 20.34
C THR A 744 -1.11 -8.48 21.16
N LEU A 745 -0.53 -7.73 22.11
CA LEU A 745 0.53 -8.23 22.96
C LEU A 745 -0.02 -9.01 24.18
N THR A 746 0.80 -9.96 24.66
CA THR A 746 0.57 -10.74 25.88
C THR A 746 0.76 -9.90 27.15
N LEU A 747 0.49 -10.51 28.32
CA LEU A 747 0.73 -9.93 29.65
C LEU A 747 0.17 -8.51 29.82
N SER A 748 -1.14 -8.35 29.56
CA SER A 748 -1.85 -7.06 29.63
C SER A 748 -1.25 -5.95 28.74
N GLY A 749 -0.61 -6.33 27.64
CA GLY A 749 -0.04 -5.42 26.66
C GLY A 749 1.46 -5.16 26.78
N VAL A 750 2.17 -5.86 27.68
CA VAL A 750 3.62 -5.70 27.89
C VAL A 750 4.46 -6.55 26.92
N GLY A 751 3.88 -7.62 26.37
CA GLY A 751 4.62 -8.66 25.64
C GLY A 751 5.25 -9.69 26.58
N ASN A 752 5.96 -10.66 26.03
CA ASN A 752 6.59 -11.74 26.80
C ASN A 752 7.89 -11.25 27.51
N PRO A 753 8.28 -11.84 28.66
CA PRO A 753 9.39 -11.33 29.47
C PRO A 753 10.75 -11.42 28.78
N LEU A 754 11.59 -10.40 29.00
CA LEU A 754 12.93 -10.25 28.44
C LEU A 754 14.00 -10.12 29.53
N ASN A 755 15.11 -10.83 29.37
CA ASN A 755 16.19 -10.89 30.36
C ASN A 755 17.15 -9.69 30.31
N LYS A 756 17.85 -9.44 31.42
CA LYS A 756 18.85 -8.38 31.60
C LYS A 756 20.22 -8.74 31.03
N GLY A 757 20.97 -7.70 30.60
CA GLY A 757 22.36 -7.86 30.14
C GLY A 757 22.52 -8.38 28.70
N THR A 758 21.46 -8.36 27.89
CA THR A 758 21.53 -8.68 26.46
C THR A 758 22.25 -7.57 25.68
N GLY A 759 21.85 -6.32 25.90
CA GLY A 759 22.24 -5.17 25.07
C GLY A 759 21.44 -5.08 23.75
N LEU A 760 20.38 -5.87 23.62
CA LEU A 760 19.39 -5.80 22.54
C LEU A 760 18.26 -4.85 22.94
N ILE A 761 17.54 -4.35 21.94
CA ILE A 761 16.40 -3.44 22.07
C ILE A 761 15.13 -4.23 21.73
N ARG A 762 14.04 -3.99 22.46
CA ARG A 762 12.74 -4.60 22.20
C ARG A 762 12.17 -4.12 20.86
N SER A 763 11.53 -5.00 20.12
CA SER A 763 10.47 -4.66 19.16
C SER A 763 9.20 -5.33 19.67
N ALA A 764 8.07 -4.62 19.70
CA ALA A 764 6.81 -5.24 20.14
C ALA A 764 6.17 -6.02 18.98
N PHE A 765 6.17 -5.41 17.80
CA PHE A 765 5.69 -5.98 16.54
C PHE A 765 6.84 -6.11 15.53
N ARG A 766 6.53 -6.73 14.38
CA ARG A 766 7.42 -7.04 13.26
C ARG A 766 7.15 -6.13 12.06
N PRO A 767 8.03 -6.13 11.03
CA PRO A 767 7.78 -5.54 9.71
C PRO A 767 6.53 -6.03 8.96
N SER A 768 5.92 -7.14 9.41
CA SER A 768 4.61 -7.65 8.98
C SER A 768 3.45 -7.12 9.85
N ASP A 769 3.69 -6.10 10.68
CA ASP A 769 2.79 -5.57 11.71
C ASP A 769 2.26 -6.64 12.71
N ASP A 770 2.82 -7.85 12.72
CA ASP A 770 2.47 -8.95 13.64
C ASP A 770 3.27 -8.86 14.96
N ALA A 771 2.67 -9.23 16.09
CA ALA A 771 3.34 -9.26 17.39
C ALA A 771 4.50 -10.28 17.42
N THR A 772 5.60 -9.89 18.07
CA THR A 772 6.74 -10.78 18.34
C THR A 772 6.38 -11.86 19.38
N ILE A 773 6.99 -13.04 19.26
CA ILE A 773 6.92 -14.11 20.29
C ILE A 773 7.95 -13.81 21.38
N PHE A 774 9.19 -13.44 21.01
CA PHE A 774 10.16 -12.86 21.94
C PHE A 774 10.67 -11.51 21.43
N GLY A 775 10.50 -10.46 22.25
CA GLY A 775 10.70 -9.07 21.84
C GLY A 775 12.12 -8.65 21.49
N PHE A 776 13.18 -9.42 21.82
CA PHE A 776 14.50 -9.17 21.21
C PHE A 776 14.55 -9.78 19.80
N PHE A 777 13.88 -9.11 18.87
CA PHE A 777 13.76 -9.50 17.48
C PHE A 777 15.04 -9.11 16.71
N ILE A 778 15.72 -10.10 16.10
CA ILE A 778 17.12 -9.97 15.67
C ILE A 778 17.33 -9.09 14.41
N PRO A 779 16.57 -9.26 13.31
CA PRO A 779 16.71 -8.42 12.11
C PRO A 779 16.62 -6.89 12.32
N PRO A 780 15.66 -6.30 13.06
CA PRO A 780 15.64 -4.85 13.27
C PRO A 780 16.72 -4.37 14.25
N ASN A 781 17.17 -5.21 15.18
CA ASN A 781 18.35 -4.92 16.00
C ASN A 781 19.63 -4.85 15.12
N ALA A 782 19.75 -5.73 14.14
CA ALA A 782 20.81 -5.69 13.13
C ALA A 782 20.72 -4.44 12.24
N MET A 783 19.52 -4.12 11.71
CA MET A 783 19.28 -2.92 10.90
C MET A 783 19.60 -1.63 11.68
N MET A 784 19.09 -1.50 12.91
CA MET A 784 19.34 -0.35 13.78
C MET A 784 20.84 -0.18 14.08
N ALA A 785 21.59 -1.28 14.26
CA ALA A 785 23.04 -1.21 14.47
C ALA A 785 23.79 -0.63 13.25
N VAL A 786 23.36 -0.94 12.02
CA VAL A 786 23.93 -0.35 10.79
C VAL A 786 23.53 1.11 10.64
N GLN A 787 22.24 1.43 10.81
CA GLN A 787 21.75 2.79 10.56
C GLN A 787 22.27 3.80 11.59
N LEU A 788 22.44 3.43 12.87
CA LEU A 788 23.13 4.27 13.86
C LEU A 788 24.59 4.55 13.47
N GLY A 789 25.27 3.61 12.81
CA GLY A 789 26.62 3.81 12.27
C GLY A 789 26.62 4.84 11.13
N LYS A 790 25.84 4.58 10.08
CA LYS A 790 25.72 5.48 8.91
C LYS A 790 25.27 6.90 9.29
N THR A 791 24.37 7.03 10.27
CA THR A 791 23.95 8.34 10.79
C THR A 791 25.08 9.07 11.50
N ALA A 792 25.97 8.37 12.22
CA ALA A 792 27.14 9.01 12.82
C ALA A 792 28.10 9.57 11.75
N ASP A 793 28.27 8.84 10.65
CA ASP A 793 29.15 9.24 9.55
C ASP A 793 28.55 10.43 8.77
N ALA A 794 27.23 10.47 8.56
CA ALA A 794 26.54 11.63 7.98
C ALA A 794 26.60 12.88 8.88
N VAL A 795 26.49 12.72 10.20
CA VAL A 795 26.67 13.81 11.18
C VAL A 795 28.13 14.28 11.23
N GLU A 796 29.11 13.39 11.06
CA GLU A 796 30.52 13.75 10.94
C GLU A 796 30.81 14.52 9.64
N ALA A 797 30.25 14.09 8.51
CA ALA A 797 30.32 14.81 7.23
C ALA A 797 29.68 16.22 7.30
N ALA A 798 28.65 16.39 8.12
CA ALA A 798 28.03 17.69 8.40
C ALA A 798 28.85 18.59 9.36
N GLY A 799 29.91 18.08 9.99
CA GLY A 799 30.67 18.79 11.02
C GLY A 799 29.93 18.92 12.36
N GLY A 800 29.06 17.96 12.67
CA GLY A 800 28.26 17.93 13.91
C GLY A 800 29.05 17.64 15.19
N ASP A 801 28.35 17.55 16.32
CA ASP A 801 28.98 17.34 17.63
C ASP A 801 29.70 15.99 17.71
N THR A 802 31.01 16.04 17.99
CA THR A 802 31.87 14.87 18.22
C THR A 802 31.36 13.98 19.36
N ASN A 803 30.66 14.52 20.37
CA ASN A 803 30.06 13.71 21.42
C ASN A 803 28.88 12.87 20.90
N LEU A 804 28.04 13.44 20.04
CA LEU A 804 26.93 12.74 19.39
C LEU A 804 27.45 11.66 18.42
N ILE A 805 28.45 12.00 17.59
CA ILE A 805 29.10 11.05 16.65
C ILE A 805 29.68 9.85 17.43
N ASN A 806 30.40 10.11 18.53
CA ASN A 806 30.94 9.05 19.39
C ASN A 806 29.84 8.25 20.10
N ASN A 807 28.73 8.88 20.52
CA ASN A 807 27.60 8.18 21.13
C ASN A 807 26.93 7.22 20.12
N LEU A 808 26.62 7.70 18.91
CA LEU A 808 26.04 6.91 17.82
C LEU A 808 26.95 5.74 17.43
N ARG A 809 28.25 5.99 17.17
CA ARG A 809 29.22 4.91 16.87
C ARG A 809 29.35 3.91 18.03
N THR A 810 29.25 4.35 19.29
CA THR A 810 29.28 3.45 20.46
C THR A 810 28.01 2.59 20.54
N ARG A 811 26.83 3.17 20.35
CA ARG A 811 25.54 2.44 20.31
C ARG A 811 25.53 1.40 19.19
N ALA A 812 25.88 1.81 17.96
CA ALA A 812 26.01 0.93 16.79
C ALA A 812 26.93 -0.29 17.07
N ASN A 813 28.14 -0.03 17.56
CA ASN A 813 29.11 -1.09 17.88
C ASN A 813 28.66 -2.01 19.02
N ASN A 814 27.96 -1.49 20.02
CA ASN A 814 27.48 -2.31 21.14
C ASN A 814 26.26 -3.14 20.73
N LEU A 815 25.33 -2.59 19.96
CA LEU A 815 24.16 -3.29 19.43
C LEU A 815 24.58 -4.40 18.45
N ARG A 816 25.55 -4.13 17.56
CA ARG A 816 26.16 -5.14 16.69
C ARG A 816 26.75 -6.31 17.49
N LYS A 817 27.48 -6.04 18.58
CA LYS A 817 28.01 -7.08 19.48
C LYS A 817 26.90 -7.83 20.20
N ALA A 818 25.82 -7.17 20.59
CA ALA A 818 24.67 -7.82 21.23
C ALA A 818 23.98 -8.79 20.27
N VAL A 819 23.74 -8.38 19.02
CA VAL A 819 23.19 -9.23 17.95
C VAL A 819 24.08 -10.46 17.70
N LEU A 820 25.39 -10.28 17.51
CA LEU A 820 26.31 -11.40 17.27
C LEU A 820 26.43 -12.33 18.49
N LYS A 821 26.30 -11.82 19.71
CA LYS A 821 26.42 -12.59 20.96
C LYS A 821 25.16 -13.37 21.33
N HIS A 822 23.97 -12.84 21.03
CA HIS A 822 22.68 -13.39 21.50
C HIS A 822 21.74 -13.85 20.39
N GLY A 823 21.91 -13.33 19.16
CA GLY A 823 21.18 -13.79 17.98
C GLY A 823 21.78 -15.05 17.36
N ILE A 824 23.11 -15.23 17.40
CA ILE A 824 23.75 -16.46 16.92
C ILE A 824 23.58 -17.58 17.95
N VAL A 825 22.98 -18.69 17.52
CA VAL A 825 22.67 -19.86 18.36
C VAL A 825 22.99 -21.17 17.63
N ASP A 826 23.17 -22.25 18.39
CA ASP A 826 23.37 -23.59 17.85
C ASP A 826 22.03 -24.28 17.57
N HIS A 827 21.75 -24.57 16.31
CA HIS A 827 20.61 -25.36 15.83
C HIS A 827 21.04 -26.83 15.61
N PRO A 828 20.29 -27.84 16.09
CA PRO A 828 20.65 -29.26 15.99
C PRO A 828 21.07 -29.75 14.59
N THR A 829 20.30 -29.40 13.55
CA THR A 829 20.56 -29.80 12.16
C THR A 829 21.55 -28.90 11.40
N TYR A 830 21.41 -27.57 11.49
CA TYR A 830 22.12 -26.61 10.62
C TYR A 830 23.40 -26.03 11.24
N GLY A 831 23.74 -26.37 12.49
CA GLY A 831 24.89 -25.81 13.20
C GLY A 831 24.60 -24.38 13.69
N LYS A 832 25.57 -23.47 13.59
CA LYS A 832 25.39 -22.08 14.02
C LYS A 832 24.52 -21.33 13.02
N VAL A 833 23.46 -20.71 13.50
CA VAL A 833 22.52 -19.89 12.72
C VAL A 833 22.10 -18.66 13.53
N TYR A 834 21.57 -17.63 12.87
CA TYR A 834 20.83 -16.59 13.55
C TYR A 834 19.43 -17.09 13.92
N ALA A 835 19.03 -16.88 15.17
CA ALA A 835 17.63 -16.97 15.59
C ALA A 835 16.85 -15.75 15.06
N PHE A 836 15.56 -15.93 14.80
CA PHE A 836 14.67 -14.84 14.40
C PHE A 836 14.39 -13.91 15.58
N GLU A 837 13.98 -14.49 16.71
CA GLU A 837 13.63 -13.81 17.97
C GLU A 837 14.25 -14.55 19.16
N VAL A 838 14.66 -13.83 20.20
CA VAL A 838 15.19 -14.38 21.46
C VAL A 838 14.64 -13.67 22.71
N ASP A 839 14.68 -14.33 23.87
CA ASP A 839 14.26 -13.74 25.16
C ASP A 839 15.41 -13.31 26.08
N GLY A 840 16.64 -13.77 25.79
CA GLY A 840 17.82 -13.60 26.64
C GLY A 840 17.88 -14.52 27.86
N TYR A 841 16.85 -15.33 28.14
CA TYR A 841 16.89 -16.44 29.11
C TYR A 841 17.41 -17.73 28.47
N GLY A 842 17.23 -17.88 27.16
CA GLY A 842 17.73 -18.99 26.35
C GLY A 842 16.75 -19.48 25.28
N SER A 843 15.50 -18.98 25.29
CA SER A 843 14.51 -19.28 24.27
C SER A 843 14.86 -18.56 22.96
N ARG A 844 14.55 -19.22 21.85
CA ARG A 844 14.77 -18.72 20.49
C ARG A 844 13.71 -19.24 19.53
N VAL A 845 13.37 -18.47 18.51
CA VAL A 845 12.52 -18.91 17.40
C VAL A 845 13.38 -19.18 16.16
N PHE A 846 13.20 -20.35 15.56
CA PHE A 846 13.75 -20.71 14.26
C PHE A 846 12.66 -20.58 13.19
N MET A 847 12.72 -19.49 12.43
CA MET A 847 11.86 -19.17 11.29
C MET A 847 12.52 -18.05 10.49
N ASP A 848 11.90 -17.62 9.39
CA ASP A 848 12.02 -16.25 8.91
C ASP A 848 10.66 -15.76 8.40
N ASP A 849 10.50 -14.45 8.29
CA ASP A 849 9.32 -13.75 7.78
C ASP A 849 9.69 -13.02 6.48
N ALA A 850 8.74 -12.75 5.60
CA ALA A 850 9.01 -12.13 4.31
C ALA A 850 9.28 -10.63 4.38
N ASN A 851 8.81 -9.94 5.42
CA ASN A 851 8.89 -8.49 5.51
C ASN A 851 10.28 -8.04 6.00
N ILE A 852 10.85 -7.03 5.34
CA ILE A 852 12.22 -6.54 5.62
C ILE A 852 12.15 -5.51 6.76
N PRO A 853 13.04 -5.54 7.78
CA PRO A 853 14.16 -6.48 7.96
C PRO A 853 13.76 -7.91 8.39
N SER A 854 14.28 -8.88 7.63
CA SER A 854 14.22 -10.34 7.87
C SER A 854 15.63 -10.94 8.01
N LEU A 855 15.76 -12.21 8.42
CA LEU A 855 17.05 -12.90 8.48
C LEU A 855 17.66 -13.08 7.08
N LEU A 856 16.86 -13.39 6.06
CA LEU A 856 17.31 -13.49 4.68
C LEU A 856 17.93 -12.16 4.19
N SER A 857 17.40 -11.02 4.66
CA SER A 857 17.83 -9.68 4.28
C SER A 857 19.10 -9.16 4.97
N LEU A 858 19.73 -9.88 5.91
CA LEU A 858 20.87 -9.37 6.68
C LEU A 858 22.04 -8.80 5.83
N PRO A 859 22.37 -9.33 4.63
CA PRO A 859 23.33 -8.69 3.72
C PRO A 859 22.77 -7.50 2.93
N TYR A 860 21.48 -7.51 2.57
CA TYR A 860 20.80 -6.35 1.97
C TYR A 860 20.82 -5.15 2.94
N LEU A 861 20.72 -5.41 4.24
CA LEU A 861 20.81 -4.42 5.30
C LEU A 861 22.26 -4.00 5.64
N GLU A 862 23.28 -4.51 4.92
CA GLU A 862 24.71 -4.32 5.19
C GLU A 862 25.13 -4.74 6.63
N PHE A 863 24.43 -5.69 7.25
CA PHE A 863 24.80 -6.17 8.57
C PHE A 863 25.91 -7.23 8.51
N VAL A 864 25.90 -8.11 7.52
CA VAL A 864 26.94 -9.13 7.27
C VAL A 864 27.19 -9.25 5.77
N GLU A 865 28.38 -9.72 5.39
CA GLU A 865 28.66 -10.06 4.00
C GLU A 865 27.79 -11.25 3.56
N ALA A 866 27.48 -11.33 2.27
CA ALA A 866 26.65 -12.40 1.72
C ALA A 866 27.31 -13.79 1.80
N ASP A 867 28.63 -13.87 2.02
CA ASP A 867 29.39 -15.11 2.21
C ASP A 867 29.68 -15.45 3.69
N ASP A 868 29.16 -14.67 4.66
CA ASP A 868 29.32 -14.99 6.08
C ASP A 868 28.81 -16.41 6.39
N PRO A 869 29.60 -17.27 7.06
CA PRO A 869 29.28 -18.68 7.21
C PRO A 869 28.07 -18.94 8.11
N VAL A 870 27.73 -18.02 9.02
CA VAL A 870 26.53 -18.10 9.87
C VAL A 870 25.32 -17.56 9.11
N TYR A 871 25.48 -16.55 8.26
CA TYR A 871 24.44 -16.15 7.32
C TYR A 871 24.12 -17.28 6.34
N GLN A 872 25.11 -17.95 5.75
CA GLN A 872 24.87 -19.01 4.76
C GLN A 872 24.17 -20.25 5.34
N THR A 873 24.52 -20.70 6.55
CA THR A 873 23.77 -21.75 7.25
C THR A 873 22.35 -21.30 7.61
N THR A 874 22.17 -20.04 8.02
CA THR A 874 20.84 -19.46 8.28
C THR A 874 20.01 -19.39 7.00
N ARG A 875 20.57 -18.88 5.90
CA ARG A 875 19.96 -18.82 4.56
C ARG A 875 19.47 -20.19 4.12
N LYS A 876 20.29 -21.23 4.31
CA LYS A 876 19.88 -22.62 4.02
C LYS A 876 18.69 -23.04 4.90
N MET A 877 18.77 -22.84 6.22
CA MET A 877 17.68 -23.17 7.15
C MET A 877 16.37 -22.47 6.78
N ILE A 878 16.41 -21.17 6.46
CA ILE A 878 15.19 -20.36 6.25
C ILE A 878 14.54 -20.53 4.87
N LEU A 879 15.28 -21.10 3.91
CA LEU A 879 14.81 -21.46 2.57
C LEU A 879 14.47 -22.96 2.42
N GLU A 880 14.44 -23.72 3.52
CA GLU A 880 14.01 -25.11 3.57
C GLU A 880 12.77 -25.26 4.48
N ALA A 881 11.74 -25.97 4.01
CA ALA A 881 10.51 -26.20 4.78
C ALA A 881 10.73 -26.97 6.10
N ASN A 882 11.86 -27.67 6.25
CA ASN A 882 12.28 -28.34 7.48
C ASN A 882 12.98 -27.41 8.48
N GLY A 883 13.43 -26.23 8.05
CA GLY A 883 14.14 -25.24 8.87
C GLY A 883 13.35 -23.95 9.14
N ASN A 884 12.35 -23.63 8.32
CA ASN A 884 11.43 -22.51 8.53
C ASN A 884 9.96 -22.93 8.30
N PRO A 885 9.08 -22.82 9.33
CA PRO A 885 7.66 -23.17 9.20
C PRO A 885 6.87 -22.25 8.24
N TYR A 886 7.44 -21.11 7.83
CA TYR A 886 6.85 -20.20 6.85
C TYR A 886 7.56 -20.24 5.48
N TYR A 887 8.47 -21.19 5.23
CA TYR A 887 8.91 -21.47 3.86
C TYR A 887 7.88 -22.36 3.18
N LEU A 888 7.02 -21.75 2.37
CA LEU A 888 5.88 -22.40 1.72
C LEU A 888 6.22 -22.74 0.27
N SER A 889 5.69 -23.87 -0.21
CA SER A 889 5.89 -24.35 -1.57
C SER A 889 4.64 -25.07 -2.06
N GLY A 890 4.28 -24.88 -3.32
CA GLY A 890 3.10 -25.45 -3.95
C GLY A 890 3.21 -25.47 -5.48
N SER A 891 2.11 -25.79 -6.15
CA SER A 891 2.07 -25.98 -7.61
C SER A 891 2.19 -24.69 -8.44
N ALA A 892 2.06 -23.51 -7.82
CA ALA A 892 2.00 -22.22 -8.50
C ALA A 892 3.09 -21.23 -8.04
N PHE A 893 3.53 -21.29 -6.78
CA PHE A 893 4.54 -20.38 -6.22
C PHE A 893 5.29 -21.03 -5.04
N SER A 894 6.47 -20.50 -4.70
CA SER A 894 7.22 -20.87 -3.50
C SER A 894 8.03 -19.68 -2.97
N GLY A 895 8.26 -19.66 -1.66
CA GLY A 895 8.99 -18.59 -0.97
C GLY A 895 8.67 -18.54 0.52
N ILE A 896 9.16 -17.50 1.19
CA ILE A 896 8.82 -17.25 2.60
C ILE A 896 7.49 -16.48 2.65
N GLY A 897 6.60 -16.85 3.56
CA GLY A 897 5.38 -16.13 3.92
C GLY A 897 5.50 -15.52 5.32
N GLY A 898 4.41 -15.60 6.09
CA GLY A 898 4.39 -15.15 7.49
C GLY A 898 3.02 -15.44 8.14
N PRO A 899 2.90 -15.27 9.46
CA PRO A 899 1.63 -15.51 10.15
C PRO A 899 0.51 -14.54 9.73
N HIS A 900 0.86 -13.34 9.24
CA HIS A 900 -0.07 -12.29 8.78
C HIS A 900 -1.16 -12.79 7.82
N VAL A 901 -0.75 -13.49 6.75
CA VAL A 901 -1.68 -14.11 5.77
C VAL A 901 -1.88 -15.60 6.05
N GLY A 902 -0.90 -16.25 6.69
CA GLY A 902 -0.99 -17.62 7.16
C GLY A 902 -0.38 -18.66 6.20
N LEU A 903 -0.77 -19.92 6.42
CA LEU A 903 -0.01 -21.11 5.99
C LEU A 903 -0.13 -21.50 4.51
N THR A 904 -0.74 -20.66 3.67
CA THR A 904 -0.97 -20.95 2.24
C THR A 904 -0.42 -19.91 1.28
N ALA A 905 0.06 -18.76 1.76
CA ALA A 905 0.47 -17.64 0.91
C ALA A 905 1.92 -17.22 1.19
N ALA A 906 2.77 -17.28 0.17
CA ALA A 906 4.15 -16.80 0.22
C ALA A 906 4.27 -15.45 -0.48
N TRP A 907 5.21 -14.61 -0.04
CA TRP A 907 5.29 -13.22 -0.44
C TRP A 907 6.36 -13.02 -1.52
N PRO A 908 6.06 -12.34 -2.65
CA PRO A 908 7.04 -12.02 -3.70
C PRO A 908 8.30 -11.33 -3.18
N MET A 909 8.19 -10.51 -2.13
CA MET A 909 9.32 -9.82 -1.49
C MET A 909 10.41 -10.78 -0.99
N SER A 910 10.02 -11.97 -0.50
CA SER A 910 11.00 -12.99 -0.06
C SER A 910 11.89 -13.47 -1.20
N ARG A 911 11.32 -13.67 -2.40
CA ARG A 911 12.06 -14.06 -3.62
C ARG A 911 12.91 -12.91 -4.15
N LEU A 912 12.44 -11.67 -4.06
CA LEU A 912 13.24 -10.49 -4.43
C LEU A 912 14.47 -10.32 -3.53
N ILE A 913 14.31 -10.48 -2.21
CA ILE A 913 15.45 -10.48 -1.29
C ILE A 913 16.34 -11.71 -1.50
N GLN A 914 15.77 -12.89 -1.78
CA GLN A 914 16.54 -14.08 -2.14
C GLN A 914 17.46 -13.81 -3.35
N ALA A 915 16.97 -13.12 -4.38
CA ALA A 915 17.76 -12.67 -5.52
C ALA A 915 18.83 -11.64 -5.12
N GLN A 916 18.45 -10.55 -4.42
CA GLN A 916 19.38 -9.48 -4.05
C GLN A 916 20.52 -9.92 -3.12
N THR A 917 20.36 -11.05 -2.42
CA THR A 917 21.33 -11.63 -1.48
C THR A 917 21.95 -12.95 -1.98
N SER A 918 21.72 -13.32 -3.25
CA SER A 918 22.37 -14.48 -3.88
C SER A 918 23.59 -14.08 -4.69
N ASN A 919 24.53 -15.02 -4.84
CA ASN A 919 25.63 -14.95 -5.81
C ASN A 919 25.46 -15.94 -6.99
N ASN A 920 24.35 -16.70 -7.04
CA ASN A 920 24.08 -17.73 -8.05
C ASN A 920 23.10 -17.19 -9.11
N ASP A 921 23.59 -17.07 -10.35
CA ASP A 921 22.84 -16.57 -11.50
C ASP A 921 21.50 -17.29 -11.74
N THR A 922 21.45 -18.61 -11.53
CA THR A 922 20.23 -19.41 -11.67
C THR A 922 19.23 -19.08 -10.55
N GLU A 923 19.69 -19.00 -9.30
CA GLU A 923 18.84 -18.63 -8.15
C GLU A 923 18.27 -17.21 -8.32
N ILE A 924 19.07 -16.27 -8.83
CA ILE A 924 18.67 -14.88 -9.11
C ILE A 924 17.56 -14.86 -10.16
N ILE A 925 17.78 -15.48 -11.33
CA ILE A 925 16.80 -15.40 -12.42
C ILE A 925 15.54 -16.22 -12.15
N ASP A 926 15.62 -17.37 -11.45
CA ASP A 926 14.45 -18.15 -11.01
C ASP A 926 13.64 -17.42 -9.93
N SER A 927 14.28 -16.59 -9.12
CA SER A 927 13.59 -15.76 -8.13
C SER A 927 12.86 -14.57 -8.77
N ILE A 928 13.48 -13.92 -9.76
CA ILE A 928 12.83 -12.89 -10.58
C ILE A 928 11.68 -13.49 -11.41
N ASN A 929 11.91 -14.61 -12.10
CA ASN A 929 10.91 -15.28 -12.92
C ASN A 929 9.69 -15.74 -12.10
N ALA A 930 9.88 -16.24 -10.87
CA ALA A 930 8.77 -16.58 -9.98
C ALA A 930 7.84 -15.37 -9.77
N VAL A 931 8.41 -14.18 -9.48
CA VAL A 931 7.65 -12.94 -9.25
C VAL A 931 7.01 -12.41 -10.54
N VAL A 932 7.70 -12.47 -11.68
CA VAL A 932 7.14 -12.08 -12.99
C VAL A 932 5.94 -12.98 -13.33
N ASN A 933 6.07 -14.29 -13.14
CA ASN A 933 5.02 -15.28 -13.41
C ASN A 933 3.82 -15.13 -12.45
N SER A 934 4.02 -14.66 -11.22
CA SER A 934 2.92 -14.42 -10.28
C SER A 934 2.22 -13.07 -10.47
N SER A 935 2.87 -12.10 -11.11
CA SER A 935 2.37 -10.73 -11.28
C SER A 935 1.38 -10.60 -12.45
N LEU A 936 0.37 -11.47 -12.51
CA LEU A 936 -0.57 -11.56 -13.65
C LEU A 936 -1.36 -10.27 -13.94
N LEU A 937 -1.57 -9.42 -12.93
CA LEU A 937 -2.15 -8.08 -13.10
C LEU A 937 -1.13 -7.00 -13.48
N GLY A 938 0.13 -7.34 -13.76
CA GLY A 938 1.17 -6.39 -14.15
C GLY A 938 1.72 -5.54 -13.00
N LEU A 939 1.44 -5.91 -11.75
CA LEU A 939 2.00 -5.33 -10.52
C LEU A 939 2.44 -6.47 -9.59
N VAL A 940 3.38 -6.16 -8.70
CA VAL A 940 3.78 -7.08 -7.62
C VAL A 940 2.79 -6.95 -6.46
N HIS A 941 2.25 -8.09 -6.03
CA HIS A 941 1.30 -8.23 -4.93
C HIS A 941 2.02 -8.45 -3.58
N GLU A 942 1.29 -8.38 -2.48
CA GLU A 942 1.80 -8.66 -1.13
C GLU A 942 2.09 -10.15 -0.93
N SER A 943 1.10 -11.02 -1.19
CA SER A 943 1.26 -12.47 -1.09
C SER A 943 0.53 -13.20 -2.22
N ILE A 944 1.01 -14.40 -2.54
CA ILE A 944 0.50 -15.29 -3.59
C ILE A 944 0.21 -16.66 -2.95
N ASN A 945 -0.99 -17.21 -3.16
CA ASN A 945 -1.32 -18.56 -2.74
C ASN A 945 -0.44 -19.57 -3.49
N VAL A 946 0.32 -20.39 -2.75
CA VAL A 946 1.35 -21.28 -3.33
C VAL A 946 0.80 -22.34 -4.28
N ASN A 947 -0.51 -22.62 -4.23
CA ASN A 947 -1.20 -23.55 -5.13
C ASN A 947 -2.12 -22.87 -6.16
N ASN A 948 -2.36 -21.56 -6.05
CA ASN A 948 -3.16 -20.82 -7.03
C ASN A 948 -2.66 -19.38 -7.22
N VAL A 949 -1.97 -19.13 -8.33
CA VAL A 949 -1.44 -17.81 -8.71
C VAL A 949 -2.49 -16.70 -8.84
N THR A 950 -3.78 -17.04 -9.04
CA THR A 950 -4.86 -16.03 -9.14
C THR A 950 -5.46 -15.64 -7.79
N ASP A 951 -4.96 -16.20 -6.69
CA ASP A 951 -5.39 -15.91 -5.32
C ASP A 951 -4.21 -15.22 -4.60
N TYR A 952 -4.38 -13.95 -4.28
CA TYR A 952 -3.32 -13.04 -3.82
C TYR A 952 -3.89 -11.93 -2.94
N THR A 953 -3.04 -11.33 -2.10
CA THR A 953 -3.40 -10.16 -1.28
C THR A 953 -2.83 -8.86 -1.86
N ARG A 954 -3.56 -7.76 -1.67
CA ARG A 954 -3.22 -6.37 -2.03
C ARG A 954 -2.77 -6.17 -3.49
N PRO A 955 -3.70 -5.84 -4.42
CA PRO A 955 -3.38 -5.57 -5.83
C PRO A 955 -2.51 -4.32 -6.04
N TRP A 956 -2.46 -3.42 -5.03
CA TRP A 956 -1.66 -2.20 -5.04
C TRP A 956 -0.83 -2.10 -3.76
N PHE A 957 0.36 -2.70 -3.80
CA PHE A 957 1.36 -2.58 -2.74
C PHE A 957 2.63 -1.93 -3.27
N SER A 958 2.78 -0.63 -3.03
CA SER A 958 3.80 0.19 -3.70
C SER A 958 5.23 -0.17 -3.28
N TRP A 959 5.44 -0.58 -2.01
CA TRP A 959 6.75 -1.07 -1.53
C TRP A 959 7.25 -2.30 -2.33
N ALA A 960 6.43 -3.34 -2.49
CA ALA A 960 6.83 -4.54 -3.23
C ALA A 960 7.19 -4.24 -4.71
N ASN A 961 6.55 -3.22 -5.30
CA ASN A 961 6.86 -2.74 -6.66
C ASN A 961 8.18 -1.94 -6.72
N SER A 962 8.48 -1.10 -5.71
CA SER A 962 9.80 -0.46 -5.58
C SER A 962 10.93 -1.47 -5.36
N LEU A 963 10.73 -2.48 -4.49
CA LEU A 963 11.71 -3.56 -4.25
C LEU A 963 11.98 -4.37 -5.52
N PHE A 964 10.94 -4.64 -6.33
CA PHE A 964 11.11 -5.29 -7.63
C PHE A 964 11.98 -4.44 -8.55
N ALA A 965 11.66 -3.16 -8.70
CA ALA A 965 12.41 -2.26 -9.56
C ALA A 965 13.88 -2.12 -9.13
N GLN A 966 14.15 -2.00 -7.82
CA GLN A 966 15.50 -2.02 -7.26
C GLN A 966 16.24 -3.33 -7.58
N THR A 967 15.58 -4.48 -7.43
CA THR A 967 16.16 -5.80 -7.74
C THR A 967 16.56 -5.90 -9.22
N ILE A 968 15.72 -5.42 -10.14
CA ILE A 968 16.04 -5.40 -11.57
C ILE A 968 17.15 -4.38 -11.90
N LEU A 969 17.20 -3.23 -11.23
CA LEU A 969 18.30 -2.26 -11.40
C LEU A 969 19.64 -2.83 -10.91
N LYS A 970 19.66 -3.51 -9.76
CA LYS A 970 20.86 -4.21 -9.25
C LYS A 970 21.37 -5.25 -10.25
N VAL A 971 20.48 -6.09 -10.79
CA VAL A 971 20.85 -7.09 -11.81
C VAL A 971 21.28 -6.43 -13.13
N ALA A 972 20.68 -5.31 -13.52
CA ALA A 972 21.09 -4.55 -14.69
C ALA A 972 22.50 -3.95 -14.57
N GLU A 973 22.93 -3.60 -13.36
CA GLU A 973 24.28 -3.10 -13.07
C GLU A 973 25.30 -4.23 -12.90
N GLU A 974 25.03 -5.21 -12.02
CA GLU A 974 25.99 -6.24 -11.62
C GLU A 974 26.04 -7.45 -12.57
N ARG A 975 24.90 -7.84 -13.17
CA ARG A 975 24.72 -9.10 -13.92
C ARG A 975 23.85 -8.92 -15.17
N PRO A 976 24.19 -7.95 -16.06
CA PRO A 976 23.32 -7.57 -17.19
C PRO A 976 23.01 -8.74 -18.14
N HIS A 977 23.91 -9.72 -18.26
CA HIS A 977 23.72 -10.94 -19.06
C HIS A 977 22.53 -11.81 -18.66
N LEU A 978 21.95 -11.62 -17.47
CA LEU A 978 20.75 -12.34 -17.02
C LEU A 978 19.44 -11.79 -17.58
N ILE A 979 19.43 -10.53 -18.04
CA ILE A 979 18.20 -9.80 -18.40
C ILE A 979 18.28 -8.98 -19.70
N PHE A 980 19.49 -8.72 -20.23
CA PHE A 980 19.73 -7.96 -21.46
C PHE A 980 20.39 -8.83 -22.55
N ASP A 981 20.18 -8.45 -23.83
CA ASP A 981 20.89 -9.04 -24.98
C ASP A 981 22.41 -8.69 -25.01
N SER A 982 22.90 -7.85 -24.09
CA SER A 982 24.31 -7.44 -23.99
C SER A 982 24.82 -7.48 -22.55
N ASN A 983 26.06 -7.96 -22.36
CA ASN A 983 26.76 -7.95 -21.07
C ASN A 983 27.36 -6.56 -20.73
N GLU A 984 26.64 -5.50 -21.03
CA GLU A 984 27.00 -4.11 -20.73
C GLU A 984 26.19 -3.67 -19.49
N PRO A 985 26.81 -3.16 -18.42
CA PRO A 985 26.06 -2.68 -17.25
C PRO A 985 25.03 -1.59 -17.56
N TYR A 986 24.10 -1.37 -16.63
CA TYR A 986 23.30 -0.15 -16.54
C TYR A 986 23.37 0.41 -15.12
N THR A 987 24.31 1.33 -14.88
CA THR A 987 24.33 2.18 -13.70
C THR A 987 23.28 3.28 -13.83
N VAL A 988 22.48 3.51 -12.78
CA VAL A 988 21.52 4.61 -12.72
C VAL A 988 22.27 5.96 -12.76
N PRO A 989 21.88 6.94 -13.62
CA PRO A 989 22.62 8.21 -13.71
C PRO A 989 22.58 9.04 -12.42
N THR A 990 23.74 9.23 -11.77
CA THR A 990 23.91 10.01 -10.52
C THR A 990 24.54 11.38 -10.73
#